data_AF-A0A2N5XFM5-F1
#
_entry.id   AF-A0A2N5XFM5-F1
#
_cell.length_a   1.000
_cell.length_b   1.000
_cell.length_c   1.000
_cell.angle_alpha   90.00
_cell.angle_beta   90.00
_cell.angle_gamma   90.00
#
_symmetry.space_group_name_H-M   'P 1'
#
loop_
_entity.id
_entity.type
_entity.pdbx_description
1 polymer ?
#
loop_
_entity_poly.entity_id
_entity_poly.type
_entity_poly.pdbx_seq_one_letter_code
_entity_poly.pdbx_strand_id
1 'polypeptide(L)'
;MAELLRAGAVLPPGTAGGGDRAVPVFTQAYRHPGLDGRIVVRLIAEDRTGDPRSGFLGLVPEGEPVEVGVGQHRALGFPEWILARHPADGHLAMSLVEEMDEVARTVRSRPKKARAAYESIGERLAGSVPHFLPTFYEQAGRVFLAAGEQSYASLMFVNARKAETAYALPFDEARTDAVFLEFALAGAVPAKVLSGYAKGLSSRVPAATAFRHLRGLFVRLAAHGVPPSGPGAGDLRRLAKAAAGKNAQAEETAYLREMLALPGTVEAPPGWWKAHRQALLRLARQEPAVRGTLLRLLPTGWEPAELGQWFDLLEQTGAAAGLCDVTLPAEERAPDGAAGWLRRVCGLCAADCNRTAPAELYPLVDRMAGALRTELEAAGDMLPPPVGDVNLLDQLLSLGVPVARPHPCQSLGLYAWACAEQRRDLVALEADGRFQQAFQEGCPTWERDKRTLVLLARSPGGRPMLAAWAGEVCRSHLDSALPGVPGALTVLSSLPGEVLAVAEDEVREALSVGLAPALVRALRTGILDELGWPAWDEAIEAMAPHDAATQIHVAEAWPHLVVLDREQMRVIGAEGTLLTHRTRLPAEVVRESWNSVDCHYVDGELFVWWQSYRSGMQGYWHHTSDAPPKPVDHRFGSCVTTVDGRLGRGGDMAPVSLPLPGGGRTTGHGVLRRGDTVVPLRRKVLGDGTSYWVQDHEGDSLIWRAYDPVGDTTGAPGAPEWIGGALAGAPEGSRLETAWLHPAPSAAEGPVCGPVDGVLGWRVVRLPDGSLRGEDLSGRSVVVPYDTEELPRHALRFPGTDRLLAVTWKHGNVKLVDPAGAVVAEVRDDHGSGAFTAGTPLMPPLRYWHLLRTRDPEGSAALRRIGEDTAAALLAAAVEEEPRDTGNQDGPGTEPA
;
A
#
# COMPACT_ATOMS: atom_id res chain seq x y z
N MET A 1 -21.29 8.22 -2.58
CA MET A 1 -22.75 8.23 -2.28
C MET A 1 -23.05 8.45 -0.79
N ALA A 2 -22.52 7.62 0.12
CA ALA A 2 -22.71 7.80 1.57
C ALA A 2 -22.22 9.16 2.12
N GLU A 3 -21.29 9.81 1.44
CA GLU A 3 -20.82 11.17 1.75
C GLU A 3 -21.80 12.26 1.31
N LEU A 4 -22.49 12.08 0.17
CA LEU A 4 -23.55 12.99 -0.30
C LEU A 4 -24.77 12.94 0.61
N LEU A 5 -25.17 11.74 1.06
CA LEU A 5 -26.20 11.60 2.08
C LEU A 5 -25.78 12.28 3.39
N ARG A 6 -24.53 12.10 3.84
CA ARG A 6 -23.97 12.82 5.01
C ARG A 6 -23.95 14.33 4.86
N ALA A 7 -23.82 14.84 3.64
CA ALA A 7 -23.93 16.25 3.31
C ALA A 7 -25.38 16.76 3.21
N GLY A 8 -26.39 15.89 3.41
CA GLY A 8 -27.81 16.23 3.39
C GLY A 8 -28.46 16.20 2.01
N ALA A 9 -27.85 15.56 1.01
CA ALA A 9 -28.43 15.45 -0.33
C ALA A 9 -29.68 14.55 -0.33
N VAL A 10 -30.69 14.93 -1.13
CA VAL A 10 -31.81 14.06 -1.52
C VAL A 10 -31.45 13.42 -2.86
N LEU A 11 -31.34 12.10 -2.89
CA LEU A 11 -30.97 11.32 -4.06
C LEU A 11 -32.22 10.83 -4.80
N PRO A 12 -32.14 10.53 -6.11
CA PRO A 12 -33.28 10.01 -6.86
C PRO A 12 -33.90 8.75 -6.22
N PRO A 13 -35.22 8.56 -6.31
CA PRO A 13 -35.87 7.32 -5.87
C PRO A 13 -35.21 6.08 -6.50
N GLY A 14 -35.03 5.01 -5.73
CA GLY A 14 -34.40 3.77 -6.22
C GLY A 14 -32.88 3.78 -6.36
N THR A 15 -32.18 4.80 -5.83
CA THR A 15 -30.71 4.86 -5.85
C THR A 15 -30.09 3.67 -5.08
N ALA A 16 -29.40 2.77 -5.80
CA ALA A 16 -28.64 1.68 -5.20
C ALA A 16 -27.34 2.19 -4.54
N GLY A 17 -27.02 1.70 -3.33
CA GLY A 17 -25.80 2.06 -2.60
C GLY A 17 -25.94 3.10 -1.48
N GLY A 18 -27.17 3.49 -1.11
CA GLY A 18 -27.45 4.29 0.10
C GLY A 18 -27.43 3.50 1.42
N GLY A 19 -27.51 2.16 1.34
CA GLY A 19 -27.72 1.25 2.48
C GLY A 19 -29.06 1.49 3.20
N ASP A 20 -29.29 0.82 4.33
CA ASP A 20 -30.46 1.02 5.21
C ASP A 20 -30.55 2.44 5.82
N ARG A 21 -29.66 3.36 5.43
CA ARG A 21 -29.57 4.74 5.95
C ARG A 21 -30.39 5.75 5.15
N ALA A 22 -30.90 5.35 3.98
CA ALA A 22 -31.68 6.20 3.08
C ALA A 22 -33.18 5.91 3.24
N VAL A 23 -33.97 6.93 3.60
CA VAL A 23 -35.43 6.86 3.73
C VAL A 23 -36.11 7.72 2.66
N PRO A 24 -37.32 7.36 2.18
CA PRO A 24 -38.07 8.19 1.25
C PRO A 24 -38.26 9.62 1.76
N VAL A 25 -38.25 10.59 0.85
CA VAL A 25 -38.48 12.00 1.12
C VAL A 25 -39.66 12.45 0.28
N PHE A 26 -40.67 13.02 0.93
CA PHE A 26 -41.89 13.51 0.32
C PHE A 26 -41.88 15.04 0.25
N THR A 27 -42.54 15.59 -0.76
CA THR A 27 -42.94 16.99 -0.82
C THR A 27 -44.38 17.15 -0.36
N GLN A 28 -44.64 18.14 0.48
CA GLN A 28 -46.00 18.60 0.80
C GLN A 28 -46.11 20.09 0.49
N ALA A 29 -47.13 20.46 -0.29
CA ALA A 29 -47.47 21.84 -0.58
C ALA A 29 -48.39 22.43 0.50
N TYR A 30 -48.22 23.71 0.80
CA TYR A 30 -49.04 24.46 1.76
C TYR A 30 -49.40 25.86 1.26
N ARG A 31 -50.56 26.37 1.69
CA ARG A 31 -51.00 27.76 1.51
C ARG A 31 -51.11 28.51 2.84
N HIS A 32 -50.83 29.81 2.82
CA HIS A 32 -51.08 30.70 3.95
C HIS A 32 -51.86 31.94 3.48
N PRO A 33 -52.90 32.40 4.21
CA PRO A 33 -53.69 33.57 3.82
C PRO A 33 -52.85 34.85 3.61
N GLY A 34 -51.77 35.01 4.38
CA GLY A 34 -50.83 36.14 4.29
C GLY A 34 -49.69 35.99 3.27
N LEU A 35 -49.70 34.98 2.38
CA LEU A 35 -48.65 34.78 1.38
C LEU A 35 -49.08 35.12 -0.07
N ASP A 36 -50.19 35.87 -0.25
CA ASP A 36 -50.70 36.34 -1.55
C ASP A 36 -50.77 35.24 -2.64
N GLY A 37 -51.33 34.08 -2.28
CA GLY A 37 -51.52 32.95 -3.20
C GLY A 37 -50.27 32.11 -3.49
N ARG A 38 -49.10 32.44 -2.91
CA ARG A 38 -47.87 31.64 -3.04
C ARG A 38 -47.99 30.30 -2.30
N ILE A 39 -47.43 29.26 -2.92
CA ILE A 39 -47.35 27.90 -2.36
C ILE A 39 -45.98 27.73 -1.69
N VAL A 40 -45.98 27.21 -0.47
CA VAL A 40 -44.77 26.78 0.24
C VAL A 40 -44.65 25.27 0.11
N VAL A 41 -43.54 24.77 -0.42
CA VAL A 41 -43.27 23.34 -0.53
C VAL A 41 -42.27 22.92 0.53
N ARG A 42 -42.61 21.90 1.33
CA ARG A 42 -41.74 21.35 2.36
C ARG A 42 -41.29 19.94 1.99
N LEU A 43 -40.00 19.65 2.19
CA LEU A 43 -39.44 18.31 2.12
C LEU A 43 -39.53 17.62 3.48
N ILE A 44 -40.06 16.41 3.50
CA ILE A 44 -40.34 15.63 4.71
C ILE A 44 -39.78 14.23 4.50
N ALA A 45 -38.74 13.87 5.24
CA ALA A 45 -38.26 12.48 5.27
C ALA A 45 -39.33 11.58 5.92
N GLU A 46 -39.44 10.34 5.48
CA GLU A 46 -40.34 9.35 6.07
C GLU A 46 -39.88 9.03 7.49
N ASP A 47 -40.42 9.77 8.46
CA ASP A 47 -40.40 9.43 9.87
C ASP A 47 -41.84 9.32 10.40
N ARG A 48 -42.08 8.37 11.31
CA ARG A 48 -43.43 8.13 11.87
C ARG A 48 -43.78 9.11 13.00
N THR A 49 -43.12 10.27 13.10
CA THR A 49 -43.22 11.17 14.27
C THR A 49 -43.93 12.50 13.97
N GLY A 50 -44.04 12.89 12.70
CA GLY A 50 -44.83 14.04 12.26
C GLY A 50 -45.85 13.68 11.17
N ASP A 51 -47.08 14.20 11.27
CA ASP A 51 -48.07 14.11 10.20
C ASP A 51 -47.74 15.16 9.12
N PRO A 52 -47.44 14.76 7.86
CA PRO A 52 -47.23 15.70 6.75
C PRO A 52 -48.41 16.66 6.56
N ARG A 53 -49.62 16.24 6.96
CA ARG A 53 -50.85 17.02 6.86
C ARG A 53 -51.10 17.94 8.05
N SER A 54 -50.20 17.97 9.05
CA SER A 54 -50.33 18.93 10.14
C SER A 54 -50.02 20.36 9.64
N GLY A 55 -50.96 21.28 9.86
CA GLY A 55 -50.75 22.69 9.55
C GLY A 55 -49.65 23.31 10.41
N PHE A 56 -48.86 24.21 9.84
CA PHE A 56 -47.64 24.75 10.47
C PHE A 56 -47.59 26.28 10.36
N LEU A 57 -47.54 27.02 11.46
CA LEU A 57 -47.50 28.50 11.43
C LEU A 57 -48.60 29.15 10.56
N GLY A 58 -49.82 28.58 10.57
CA GLY A 58 -50.95 29.04 9.75
C GLY A 58 -50.94 28.52 8.29
N LEU A 59 -49.93 27.73 7.90
CA LEU A 59 -49.87 27.04 6.62
C LEU A 59 -50.83 25.85 6.63
N VAL A 60 -51.74 25.81 5.65
CA VAL A 60 -52.73 24.74 5.45
C VAL A 60 -52.26 23.86 4.29
N PRO A 61 -52.19 22.53 4.45
CA PRO A 61 -51.74 21.63 3.39
C PRO A 61 -52.67 21.68 2.19
N GLU A 62 -52.09 21.61 0.99
CA GLU A 62 -52.79 21.55 -0.30
C GLU A 62 -52.26 20.34 -1.09
N GLY A 63 -53.15 19.42 -1.46
CA GLY A 63 -52.79 18.22 -2.23
C GLY A 63 -52.16 17.09 -1.39
N GLU A 64 -51.91 15.95 -2.06
CA GLU A 64 -51.28 14.77 -1.47
C GLU A 64 -49.75 14.85 -1.48
N PRO A 65 -49.04 14.30 -0.48
CA PRO A 65 -47.59 14.20 -0.50
C PRO A 65 -47.07 13.41 -1.70
N VAL A 66 -46.00 13.90 -2.35
CA VAL A 66 -45.36 13.22 -3.48
C VAL A 66 -43.92 12.86 -3.14
N GLU A 67 -43.53 11.60 -3.32
CA GLU A 67 -42.14 11.16 -3.14
C GLU A 67 -41.23 11.82 -4.18
N VAL A 68 -40.15 12.44 -3.73
CA VAL A 68 -39.19 13.15 -4.58
C VAL A 68 -37.77 12.56 -4.54
N GLY A 69 -37.51 11.60 -3.66
CA GLY A 69 -36.19 10.99 -3.53
C GLY A 69 -36.00 10.23 -2.23
N VAL A 70 -34.75 9.87 -1.96
CA VAL A 70 -34.31 9.26 -0.71
C VAL A 70 -33.26 10.14 -0.01
N GLY A 71 -33.37 10.29 1.30
CA GLY A 71 -32.50 11.14 2.13
C GLY A 71 -32.14 10.46 3.45
N GLN A 72 -31.39 11.13 4.31
CA GLN A 72 -31.03 10.56 5.62
C GLN A 72 -32.23 10.45 6.56
N HIS A 73 -32.26 9.37 7.36
CA HIS A 73 -33.18 9.29 8.49
C HIS A 73 -32.88 10.42 9.50
N ARG A 74 -33.83 11.32 9.71
CA ARG A 74 -33.67 12.48 10.60
C ARG A 74 -34.98 12.76 11.34
N ALA A 75 -34.93 12.77 12.67
CA ALA A 75 -36.08 13.12 13.48
C ALA A 75 -36.35 14.63 13.45
N LEU A 76 -37.61 15.03 13.61
CA LEU A 76 -38.00 16.44 13.73
C LEU A 76 -37.14 17.18 14.79
N GLY A 77 -36.47 18.26 14.39
CA GLY A 77 -35.50 18.98 15.19
C GLY A 77 -36.03 20.23 15.90
N PHE A 78 -35.11 20.99 16.49
CA PHE A 78 -35.39 22.33 16.99
C PHE A 78 -35.13 23.35 15.85
N PRO A 79 -36.02 24.33 15.62
CA PRO A 79 -37.20 24.67 16.42
C PRO A 79 -38.50 23.95 16.00
N GLU A 80 -38.50 23.18 14.92
CA GLU A 80 -39.72 22.67 14.27
C GLU A 80 -40.60 21.83 15.21
N TRP A 81 -39.98 21.06 16.10
CA TRP A 81 -40.69 20.25 17.09
C TRP A 81 -41.45 21.10 18.09
N ILE A 82 -40.88 22.23 18.54
CA ILE A 82 -41.55 23.17 19.45
C ILE A 82 -42.70 23.85 18.72
N LEU A 83 -42.49 24.28 17.49
CA LEU A 83 -43.54 24.92 16.69
C LEU A 83 -44.74 23.99 16.45
N ALA A 84 -44.49 22.68 16.29
CA ALA A 84 -45.55 21.68 16.09
C ALA A 84 -46.28 21.30 17.39
N ARG A 85 -45.56 21.18 18.53
CA ARG A 85 -46.12 20.60 19.78
C ARG A 85 -46.41 21.62 20.88
N HIS A 86 -45.73 22.77 20.84
CA HIS A 86 -45.82 23.85 21.82
C HIS A 86 -45.90 25.22 21.11
N PRO A 87 -46.92 25.46 20.25
CA PRO A 87 -46.98 26.65 19.39
C PRO A 87 -47.02 27.97 20.17
N ALA A 88 -47.53 27.97 21.41
CA ALA A 88 -47.54 29.16 22.28
C ALA A 88 -46.12 29.68 22.58
N ASP A 89 -45.15 28.77 22.71
CA ASP A 89 -43.75 29.09 22.98
C ASP A 89 -42.93 29.24 21.67
N GLY A 90 -43.58 29.18 20.51
CA GLY A 90 -42.91 29.20 19.21
C GLY A 90 -42.09 30.46 18.94
N HIS A 91 -42.56 31.61 19.40
CA HIS A 91 -41.81 32.88 19.29
C HIS A 91 -40.49 32.84 20.08
N LEU A 92 -40.46 32.20 21.25
CA LEU A 92 -39.24 31.99 22.03
C LEU A 92 -38.29 31.04 21.30
N ALA A 93 -38.81 29.94 20.72
CA ALA A 93 -37.98 29.01 19.95
C ALA A 93 -37.34 29.69 18.73
N MET A 94 -38.10 30.52 18.00
CA MET A 94 -37.59 31.26 16.85
C MET A 94 -36.54 32.31 17.25
N SER A 95 -36.70 32.97 18.40
CA SER A 95 -35.69 33.93 18.90
C SER A 95 -34.33 33.28 19.19
N LEU A 96 -34.30 31.96 19.46
CA LEU A 96 -33.08 31.22 19.75
C LEU A 96 -32.32 30.79 18.48
N VAL A 97 -32.98 30.73 17.32
CA VAL A 97 -32.40 30.21 16.08
C VAL A 97 -31.15 31.01 15.66
N GLU A 98 -31.22 32.34 15.74
CA GLU A 98 -30.11 33.21 15.35
C GLU A 98 -28.87 32.98 16.23
N GLU A 99 -29.07 32.89 17.55
CA GLU A 99 -27.99 32.61 18.51
C GLU A 99 -27.37 31.22 18.27
N MET A 100 -28.19 30.21 17.94
CA MET A 100 -27.69 28.88 17.58
C MET A 100 -26.89 28.90 16.26
N ASP A 101 -27.35 29.64 15.26
CA ASP A 101 -26.66 29.76 13.97
C ASP A 101 -25.31 30.48 14.12
N GLU A 102 -25.22 31.48 15.00
CA GLU A 102 -23.95 32.12 15.36
C GLU A 102 -22.97 31.14 15.98
N VAL A 103 -23.41 30.33 16.94
CA VAL A 103 -22.57 29.29 17.55
C VAL A 103 -22.15 28.26 16.50
N ALA A 104 -23.08 27.81 15.65
CA ALA A 104 -22.84 26.81 14.61
C ALA A 104 -21.73 27.19 13.64
N ARG A 105 -21.64 28.45 13.22
CA ARG A 105 -20.58 28.96 12.32
C ARG A 105 -19.17 28.79 12.91
N THR A 106 -19.06 28.75 14.24
CA THR A 106 -17.75 28.64 14.91
C THR A 106 -17.28 27.21 15.14
N VAL A 107 -18.15 26.20 14.99
CA VAL A 107 -17.88 24.81 15.41
C VAL A 107 -16.65 24.23 14.72
N ARG A 108 -16.47 24.40 13.40
CA ARG A 108 -15.30 23.87 12.67
C ARG A 108 -13.97 24.48 13.12
N SER A 109 -13.98 25.75 13.53
CA SER A 109 -12.76 26.47 13.92
C SER A 109 -12.45 26.39 15.42
N ARG A 110 -13.49 26.32 16.26
CA ARG A 110 -13.40 26.43 17.73
C ARG A 110 -14.42 25.52 18.42
N PRO A 111 -14.36 24.19 18.22
CA PRO A 111 -15.41 23.26 18.66
C PRO A 111 -15.59 23.24 20.18
N LYS A 112 -14.50 23.33 20.97
CA LYS A 112 -14.57 23.42 22.43
C LYS A 112 -15.30 24.68 22.93
N LYS A 113 -15.13 25.82 22.26
CA LYS A 113 -15.80 27.08 22.61
C LYS A 113 -17.28 27.02 22.23
N ALA A 114 -17.59 26.49 21.06
CA ALA A 114 -18.97 26.28 20.63
C ALA A 114 -19.73 25.34 21.59
N ARG A 115 -19.07 24.28 22.07
CA ARG A 115 -19.65 23.36 23.08
C ARG A 115 -20.04 24.11 24.36
N ALA A 116 -19.13 24.93 24.89
CA ALA A 116 -19.39 25.72 26.09
C ALA A 116 -20.52 26.74 25.88
N ALA A 117 -20.63 27.31 24.67
CA ALA A 117 -21.72 28.21 24.32
C ALA A 117 -23.07 27.47 24.30
N TYR A 118 -23.15 26.30 23.68
CA TYR A 118 -24.38 25.47 23.71
C TYR A 118 -24.77 25.04 25.13
N GLU A 119 -23.80 24.67 25.98
CA GLU A 119 -24.06 24.35 27.39
C GLU A 119 -24.62 25.56 28.15
N SER A 120 -24.01 26.74 27.97
CA SER A 120 -24.49 27.98 28.59
C SER A 120 -25.90 28.37 28.13
N ILE A 121 -26.20 28.24 26.83
CA ILE A 121 -27.56 28.45 26.31
C ILE A 121 -28.55 27.48 26.97
N GLY A 122 -28.19 26.20 27.04
CA GLY A 122 -29.02 25.18 27.69
C GLY A 122 -29.27 25.46 29.17
N GLU A 123 -28.28 25.95 29.92
CA GLU A 123 -28.45 26.36 31.32
C GLU A 123 -29.47 27.50 31.49
N ARG A 124 -29.52 28.47 30.55
CA ARG A 124 -30.54 29.53 30.58
C ARG A 124 -31.93 28.98 30.27
N LEU A 125 -32.05 28.09 29.28
CA LEU A 125 -33.33 27.46 28.89
C LEU A 125 -33.89 26.58 30.01
N ALA A 126 -33.03 25.90 30.76
CA ALA A 126 -33.39 25.07 31.91
C ALA A 126 -34.22 25.81 32.97
N GLY A 127 -33.98 27.11 33.17
CA GLY A 127 -34.70 27.93 34.16
C GLY A 127 -36.07 28.43 33.72
N SER A 128 -36.42 28.33 32.44
CA SER A 128 -37.62 28.96 31.86
C SER A 128 -38.47 27.98 31.04
N VAL A 129 -37.86 27.36 30.03
CA VAL A 129 -38.50 26.45 29.07
C VAL A 129 -37.78 25.10 29.00
N PRO A 130 -37.75 24.31 30.10
CA PRO A 130 -36.98 23.07 30.17
C PRO A 130 -37.40 22.02 29.12
N HIS A 131 -38.64 22.11 28.60
CA HIS A 131 -39.13 21.25 27.54
C HIS A 131 -38.46 21.51 26.17
N PHE A 132 -37.72 22.62 25.99
CA PHE A 132 -36.91 22.88 24.79
C PHE A 132 -35.63 22.03 24.77
N LEU A 133 -35.08 21.75 25.95
CA LEU A 133 -33.72 21.20 26.11
C LEU A 133 -33.44 19.93 25.31
N PRO A 134 -34.34 18.92 25.24
CA PRO A 134 -34.03 17.70 24.49
C PRO A 134 -33.79 18.00 23.00
N THR A 135 -34.74 18.71 22.37
CA THR A 135 -34.65 19.06 20.94
C THR A 135 -33.52 20.05 20.65
N PHE A 136 -33.25 20.98 21.58
CA PHE A 136 -32.15 21.94 21.49
C PHE A 136 -30.79 21.24 21.48
N TYR A 137 -30.54 20.35 22.45
CA TYR A 137 -29.28 19.64 22.53
C TYR A 137 -29.12 18.63 21.38
N GLU A 138 -30.19 17.99 20.92
CA GLU A 138 -30.15 17.17 19.70
C GLU A 138 -29.75 18.00 18.47
N GLN A 139 -30.31 19.20 18.31
CA GLN A 139 -29.96 20.08 17.22
C GLN A 139 -28.49 20.55 17.32
N ALA A 140 -28.02 20.90 18.52
CA ALA A 140 -26.59 21.18 18.75
C ALA A 140 -25.71 19.96 18.39
N GLY A 141 -26.16 18.75 18.74
CA GLY A 141 -25.48 17.51 18.37
C GLY A 141 -25.36 17.31 16.86
N ARG A 142 -26.42 17.62 16.10
CA ARG A 142 -26.39 17.59 14.62
C ARG A 142 -25.39 18.57 14.03
N VAL A 143 -25.27 19.76 14.63
CA VAL A 143 -24.26 20.75 14.19
C VAL A 143 -22.84 20.20 14.39
N PHE A 144 -22.56 19.53 15.52
CA PHE A 144 -21.26 18.87 15.73
C PHE A 144 -21.03 17.71 14.77
N LEU A 145 -22.05 16.90 14.47
CA LEU A 145 -21.96 15.84 13.46
C LEU A 145 -21.59 16.39 12.08
N ALA A 146 -22.23 17.49 11.64
CA ALA A 146 -21.94 18.15 10.37
C ALA A 146 -20.52 18.76 10.31
N ALA A 147 -19.89 18.97 11.47
CA ALA A 147 -18.50 19.43 11.57
C ALA A 147 -17.49 18.27 11.76
N GLY A 148 -17.92 17.02 11.83
CA GLY A 148 -17.06 15.86 12.07
C GLY A 148 -16.71 15.62 13.56
N GLU A 149 -17.34 16.36 14.48
CA GLU A 149 -17.02 16.35 15.92
C GLU A 149 -17.88 15.33 16.70
N GLN A 150 -17.66 14.03 16.45
CA GLN A 150 -18.48 12.93 16.99
C GLN A 150 -18.53 12.91 18.54
N SER A 151 -17.42 13.20 19.20
CA SER A 151 -17.35 13.22 20.68
C SER A 151 -18.26 14.29 21.29
N TYR A 152 -18.34 15.47 20.68
CA TYR A 152 -19.21 16.54 21.15
C TYR A 152 -20.66 16.31 20.76
N ALA A 153 -20.93 15.73 19.59
CA ALA A 153 -22.27 15.28 19.24
C ALA A 153 -22.80 14.26 20.26
N SER A 154 -21.97 13.29 20.67
CA SER A 154 -22.33 12.31 21.69
C SER A 154 -22.63 12.96 23.04
N LEU A 155 -21.84 13.97 23.43
CA LEU A 155 -22.09 14.71 24.66
C LEU A 155 -23.43 15.47 24.62
N MET A 156 -23.73 16.16 23.52
CA MET A 156 -25.00 16.88 23.37
C MET A 156 -26.18 15.90 23.42
N PHE A 157 -26.08 14.74 22.76
CA PHE A 157 -27.07 13.68 22.88
C PHE A 157 -27.30 13.23 24.34
N VAL A 158 -26.23 13.04 25.10
CA VAL A 158 -26.32 12.71 26.53
C VAL A 158 -27.00 13.82 27.33
N ASN A 159 -26.70 15.09 27.04
CA ASN A 159 -27.32 16.23 27.71
C ASN A 159 -28.84 16.30 27.42
N ALA A 160 -29.27 15.98 26.20
CA ALA A 160 -30.69 15.85 25.87
C ALA A 160 -31.39 14.81 26.76
N ARG A 161 -30.82 13.60 26.87
CA ARG A 161 -31.37 12.52 27.71
C ARG A 161 -31.34 12.85 29.21
N LYS A 162 -30.31 13.57 29.67
CA LYS A 162 -30.21 14.07 31.05
C LYS A 162 -31.31 15.08 31.35
N ALA A 163 -31.56 16.02 30.44
CA ALA A 163 -32.63 17.02 30.61
C ALA A 163 -34.01 16.34 30.71
N GLU A 164 -34.30 15.36 29.86
CA GLU A 164 -35.55 14.59 29.96
C GLU A 164 -35.74 13.94 31.33
N THR A 165 -34.67 13.44 31.93
CA THR A 165 -34.70 12.80 33.25
C THR A 165 -34.79 13.84 34.38
N ALA A 166 -33.98 14.89 34.32
CA ALA A 166 -33.88 15.92 35.37
C ALA A 166 -35.18 16.72 35.52
N TYR A 167 -35.88 16.98 34.42
CA TYR A 167 -37.13 17.76 34.40
C TYR A 167 -38.39 16.89 34.25
N ALA A 168 -38.27 15.56 34.42
CA ALA A 168 -39.37 14.60 34.31
C ALA A 168 -40.24 14.79 33.05
N LEU A 169 -39.59 15.04 31.90
CA LEU A 169 -40.30 15.30 30.65
C LEU A 169 -41.01 14.05 30.13
N PRO A 170 -42.15 14.20 29.41
CA PRO A 170 -42.90 13.09 28.85
C PRO A 170 -42.03 12.14 28.03
N PHE A 171 -42.24 10.84 28.22
CA PHE A 171 -41.52 9.81 27.47
C PHE A 171 -42.22 9.52 26.15
N ASP A 172 -41.70 10.09 25.07
CA ASP A 172 -42.15 9.82 23.69
C ASP A 172 -41.28 8.73 23.07
N GLU A 173 -41.78 7.49 23.08
CA GLU A 173 -41.07 6.29 22.57
C GLU A 173 -40.66 6.46 21.11
N ALA A 174 -41.59 6.89 20.25
CA ALA A 174 -41.38 6.98 18.81
C ALA A 174 -40.32 8.03 18.45
N ARG A 175 -40.38 9.21 19.08
CA ARG A 175 -39.35 10.24 18.91
C ARG A 175 -38.00 9.78 19.43
N THR A 176 -37.98 9.16 20.61
CA THR A 176 -36.72 8.72 21.22
C THR A 176 -36.04 7.68 20.33
N ASP A 177 -36.78 6.70 19.81
CA ASP A 177 -36.26 5.70 18.87
C ASP A 177 -35.67 6.33 17.60
N ALA A 178 -36.37 7.31 17.00
CA ALA A 178 -35.91 7.99 15.79
C ALA A 178 -34.59 8.74 16.03
N VAL A 179 -34.48 9.48 17.13
CA VAL A 179 -33.27 10.23 17.49
C VAL A 179 -32.11 9.28 17.85
N PHE A 180 -32.38 8.17 18.54
CA PHE A 180 -31.34 7.16 18.80
C PHE A 180 -30.81 6.54 17.51
N LEU A 181 -31.69 6.18 16.57
CA LEU A 181 -31.30 5.62 15.29
C LEU A 181 -30.46 6.61 14.49
N GLU A 182 -30.90 7.87 14.38
CA GLU A 182 -30.16 8.96 13.72
C GLU A 182 -28.73 9.08 14.25
N PHE A 183 -28.57 9.23 15.57
CA PHE A 183 -27.26 9.44 16.18
C PHE A 183 -26.39 8.17 16.18
N ALA A 184 -27.00 6.98 16.26
CA ALA A 184 -26.27 5.72 16.19
C ALA A 184 -25.70 5.46 14.79
N LEU A 185 -26.47 5.73 13.73
CA LEU A 185 -25.99 5.63 12.35
C LEU A 185 -24.88 6.65 12.05
N ALA A 186 -24.85 7.77 12.77
CA ALA A 186 -23.78 8.76 12.71
C ALA A 186 -22.57 8.46 13.63
N GLY A 187 -22.58 7.35 14.36
CA GLY A 187 -21.49 6.95 15.27
C GLY A 187 -21.42 7.74 16.59
N ALA A 188 -22.44 8.53 16.93
CA ALA A 188 -22.47 9.38 18.13
C ALA A 188 -23.12 8.72 19.36
N VAL A 189 -23.51 7.45 19.28
CA VAL A 189 -24.04 6.66 20.41
C VAL A 189 -23.10 5.50 20.74
N PRO A 190 -22.00 5.74 21.47
CA PRO A 190 -21.12 4.65 21.90
C PRO A 190 -21.82 3.77 22.95
N ALA A 191 -21.33 2.54 23.11
CA ALA A 191 -21.90 1.53 24.03
C ALA A 191 -22.13 2.06 25.46
N LYS A 192 -21.26 2.94 25.96
CA LYS A 192 -21.39 3.57 27.29
C LYS A 192 -22.61 4.49 27.39
N VAL A 193 -22.91 5.25 26.34
CA VAL A 193 -24.09 6.13 26.29
C VAL A 193 -25.36 5.29 26.24
N LEU A 194 -25.35 4.23 25.43
CA LEU A 194 -26.48 3.30 25.34
C LEU A 194 -26.75 2.58 26.68
N SER A 195 -25.71 2.09 27.36
CA SER A 195 -25.83 1.48 28.70
C SER A 195 -26.29 2.49 29.76
N GLY A 196 -25.78 3.73 29.72
CA GLY A 196 -26.23 4.80 30.60
C GLY A 196 -27.72 5.09 30.44
N TYR A 197 -28.19 5.15 29.19
CA TYR A 197 -29.61 5.29 28.87
C TYR A 197 -30.45 4.12 29.36
N ALA A 198 -30.03 2.88 29.09
CA ALA A 198 -30.72 1.67 29.54
C ALA A 198 -30.92 1.64 31.07
N LYS A 199 -29.91 2.08 31.84
CA LYS A 199 -30.01 2.19 33.31
C LYS A 199 -30.98 3.28 33.76
N GLY A 200 -31.01 4.41 33.04
CA GLY A 200 -31.93 5.53 33.33
C GLY A 200 -33.39 5.26 32.99
N LEU A 201 -33.68 4.32 32.07
CA LEU A 201 -35.06 3.97 31.71
C LEU A 201 -35.89 3.50 32.92
N SER A 202 -35.28 2.73 33.84
CA SER A 202 -35.97 2.19 35.01
C SER A 202 -36.50 3.26 35.98
N SER A 203 -35.94 4.48 35.96
CA SER A 203 -36.43 5.60 36.77
C SER A 203 -37.48 6.45 36.06
N ARG A 204 -37.74 6.20 34.77
CA ARG A 204 -38.68 6.97 33.95
C ARG A 204 -39.97 6.22 33.64
N VAL A 205 -39.88 4.90 33.43
CA VAL A 205 -41.03 4.07 33.03
C VAL A 205 -41.05 2.73 33.77
N PRO A 206 -42.22 2.06 33.89
CA PRO A 206 -42.31 0.73 34.46
C PRO A 206 -41.40 -0.28 33.76
N ALA A 207 -40.93 -1.30 34.49
CA ALA A 207 -39.95 -2.28 33.99
C ALA A 207 -40.38 -2.98 32.69
N ALA A 208 -41.67 -3.31 32.52
CA ALA A 208 -42.20 -3.92 31.30
C ALA A 208 -42.08 -2.98 30.09
N THR A 209 -42.41 -1.70 30.26
CA THR A 209 -42.27 -0.66 29.23
C THR A 209 -40.79 -0.43 28.91
N ALA A 210 -39.94 -0.35 29.92
CA ALA A 210 -38.50 -0.18 29.78
C ALA A 210 -37.87 -1.34 28.97
N PHE A 211 -38.24 -2.58 29.29
CA PHE A 211 -37.77 -3.78 28.59
C PHE A 211 -38.25 -3.80 27.13
N ARG A 212 -39.56 -3.61 26.89
CA ARG A 212 -40.14 -3.56 25.54
C ARG A 212 -39.45 -2.52 24.68
N HIS A 213 -39.26 -1.32 25.23
CA HIS A 213 -38.60 -0.19 24.56
C HIS A 213 -37.15 -0.51 24.20
N LEU A 214 -36.34 -0.96 25.18
CA LEU A 214 -34.92 -1.25 24.92
C LEU A 214 -34.74 -2.40 23.93
N ARG A 215 -35.56 -3.46 24.02
CA ARG A 215 -35.58 -4.56 23.06
C ARG A 215 -35.88 -4.03 21.65
N GLY A 216 -36.95 -3.25 21.50
CA GLY A 216 -37.36 -2.67 20.22
C GLY A 216 -36.28 -1.75 19.62
N LEU A 217 -35.62 -0.96 20.46
CA LEU A 217 -34.51 -0.12 20.03
C LEU A 217 -33.32 -0.95 19.53
N PHE A 218 -32.90 -1.99 20.25
CA PHE A 218 -31.77 -2.83 19.81
C PHE A 218 -32.04 -3.57 18.50
N VAL A 219 -33.25 -4.12 18.35
CA VAL A 219 -33.71 -4.73 17.11
C VAL A 219 -33.68 -3.71 15.97
N ARG A 220 -34.22 -2.50 16.19
CA ARG A 220 -34.23 -1.43 15.18
C ARG A 220 -32.82 -1.03 14.76
N LEU A 221 -31.91 -0.86 15.72
CA LEU A 221 -30.51 -0.52 15.45
C LEU A 221 -29.83 -1.62 14.63
N ALA A 222 -29.99 -2.88 15.02
CA ALA A 222 -29.41 -4.02 14.30
C ALA A 222 -30.00 -4.19 12.90
N ALA A 223 -31.29 -3.91 12.72
CA ALA A 223 -31.95 -3.91 11.41
C ALA A 223 -31.36 -2.89 10.43
N HIS A 224 -30.76 -1.80 10.94
CA HIS A 224 -30.08 -0.78 10.12
C HIS A 224 -28.53 -0.95 10.12
N GLY A 225 -28.04 -2.14 10.49
CA GLY A 225 -26.62 -2.48 10.46
C GLY A 225 -25.78 -1.93 11.61
N VAL A 226 -26.39 -1.39 12.68
CA VAL A 226 -25.65 -0.95 13.87
C VAL A 226 -25.37 -2.16 14.77
N PRO A 227 -24.10 -2.42 15.16
CA PRO A 227 -23.77 -3.59 15.95
C PRO A 227 -24.35 -3.53 17.37
N PRO A 228 -24.78 -4.67 17.94
CA PRO A 228 -25.27 -4.71 19.30
C PRO A 228 -24.14 -4.49 20.32
N SER A 229 -24.52 -4.05 21.52
CA SER A 229 -23.58 -3.73 22.59
C SER A 229 -23.46 -4.86 23.61
N GLY A 230 -22.23 -5.25 23.97
CA GLY A 230 -21.96 -6.18 25.07
C GLY A 230 -22.54 -5.72 26.42
N PRO A 231 -22.22 -4.51 26.91
CA PRO A 231 -22.88 -3.94 28.09
C PRO A 231 -24.41 -3.84 27.95
N GLY A 232 -24.89 -3.49 26.75
CA GLY A 232 -26.32 -3.43 26.44
C GLY A 232 -27.03 -4.77 26.64
N ALA A 233 -26.41 -5.89 26.27
CA ALA A 233 -26.94 -7.23 26.52
C ALA A 233 -27.17 -7.48 28.03
N GLY A 234 -26.23 -7.08 28.87
CA GLY A 234 -26.37 -7.19 30.32
C GLY A 234 -27.51 -6.34 30.88
N ASP A 235 -27.68 -5.11 30.37
CA ASP A 235 -28.76 -4.22 30.79
C ASP A 235 -30.14 -4.72 30.30
N LEU A 236 -30.24 -5.25 29.08
CA LEU A 236 -31.46 -5.88 28.57
C LEU A 236 -31.87 -7.09 29.43
N ARG A 237 -30.93 -7.96 29.80
CA ARG A 237 -31.20 -9.12 30.67
C ARG A 237 -31.68 -8.69 32.06
N ARG A 238 -31.13 -7.60 32.60
CA ARG A 238 -31.57 -7.02 33.88
C ARG A 238 -33.02 -6.54 33.80
N LEU A 239 -33.37 -5.83 32.71
CA LEU A 239 -34.74 -5.37 32.47
C LEU A 239 -35.71 -6.53 32.21
N ALA A 240 -35.30 -7.55 31.46
CA ALA A 240 -36.09 -8.76 31.25
C ALA A 240 -36.42 -9.45 32.58
N LYS A 241 -35.43 -9.56 33.49
CA LYS A 241 -35.63 -10.12 34.85
C LYS A 241 -36.60 -9.28 35.68
N ALA A 242 -36.50 -7.96 35.60
CA ALA A 242 -37.41 -7.07 36.30
C ALA A 242 -38.85 -7.10 35.75
N ALA A 243 -39.00 -7.24 34.42
CA ALA A 243 -40.29 -7.24 33.75
C ALA A 243 -41.03 -8.60 33.80
N ALA A 244 -40.31 -9.69 33.56
CA ALA A 244 -40.89 -11.02 33.32
C ALA A 244 -40.53 -12.07 34.39
N GLY A 245 -39.67 -11.73 35.36
CA GLY A 245 -39.31 -12.62 36.47
C GLY A 245 -38.78 -13.97 35.99
N LYS A 246 -39.52 -15.05 36.26
CA LYS A 246 -39.16 -16.42 35.86
C LYS A 246 -39.13 -16.62 34.33
N ASN A 247 -39.86 -15.79 33.57
CA ASN A 247 -39.95 -15.88 32.11
C ASN A 247 -38.87 -15.05 31.38
N ALA A 248 -37.99 -14.33 32.10
CA ALA A 248 -36.96 -13.48 31.51
C ALA A 248 -36.05 -14.21 30.50
N GLN A 249 -35.83 -15.49 30.73
CA GLN A 249 -35.01 -16.31 29.85
C GLN A 249 -35.69 -16.63 28.50
N ALA A 250 -37.02 -16.75 28.50
CA ALA A 250 -37.81 -16.93 27.28
C ALA A 250 -37.83 -15.63 26.45
N GLU A 251 -37.95 -14.48 27.12
CA GLU A 251 -37.85 -13.17 26.49
C GLU A 251 -36.48 -12.93 25.84
N GLU A 252 -35.39 -13.31 26.52
CA GLU A 252 -34.04 -13.26 25.96
C GLU A 252 -33.88 -14.17 24.73
N THR A 253 -34.49 -15.36 24.77
CA THR A 253 -34.48 -16.32 23.66
C THR A 253 -35.24 -15.78 22.44
N ALA A 254 -36.40 -15.14 22.68
CA ALA A 254 -37.20 -14.51 21.63
C ALA A 254 -36.47 -13.30 20.99
N TYR A 255 -35.78 -12.50 21.80
CA TYR A 255 -34.92 -11.43 21.31
C TYR A 255 -33.79 -11.96 20.40
N LEU A 256 -33.09 -13.03 20.82
CA LEU A 256 -32.00 -13.59 20.03
C LEU A 256 -32.47 -14.18 18.69
N ARG A 257 -33.64 -14.83 18.66
CA ARG A 257 -34.24 -15.34 17.43
C ARG A 257 -34.39 -14.24 16.37
N GLU A 258 -34.84 -13.06 16.79
CA GLU A 258 -35.00 -11.91 15.90
C GLU A 258 -33.64 -11.32 15.51
N MET A 259 -32.74 -11.12 16.48
CA MET A 259 -31.43 -10.51 16.25
C MET A 259 -30.55 -11.29 15.27
N LEU A 260 -30.52 -12.62 15.35
CA LEU A 260 -29.62 -13.45 14.53
C LEU A 260 -29.90 -13.32 13.02
N ALA A 261 -31.08 -12.87 12.63
CA ALA A 261 -31.44 -12.62 11.24
C ALA A 261 -31.08 -11.21 10.74
N LEU A 262 -30.65 -10.30 11.63
CA LEU A 262 -30.43 -8.88 11.31
C LEU A 262 -28.97 -8.59 10.92
N PRO A 263 -28.73 -7.65 9.99
CA PRO A 263 -27.40 -7.37 9.46
C PRO A 263 -26.41 -6.87 10.52
N GLY A 264 -26.86 -6.10 11.51
CA GLY A 264 -25.99 -5.58 12.58
C GLY A 264 -25.38 -6.67 13.47
N THR A 265 -25.92 -7.89 13.47
CA THR A 265 -25.41 -8.98 14.31
C THR A 265 -24.09 -9.56 13.80
N VAL A 266 -23.77 -9.39 12.51
CA VAL A 266 -22.48 -9.85 11.93
C VAL A 266 -21.29 -9.19 12.65
N GLU A 267 -21.42 -7.89 12.96
CA GLU A 267 -20.40 -7.08 13.63
C GLU A 267 -20.54 -7.09 15.17
N ALA A 268 -21.27 -8.07 15.73
CA ALA A 268 -21.47 -8.15 17.18
C ALA A 268 -20.16 -8.51 17.92
N PRO A 269 -19.77 -7.74 18.96
CA PRO A 269 -18.51 -7.95 19.67
C PRO A 269 -18.54 -9.21 20.53
N PRO A 270 -17.38 -9.83 20.87
CA PRO A 270 -17.31 -11.05 21.66
C PRO A 270 -18.08 -11.00 22.98
N GLY A 271 -18.06 -9.83 23.64
CA GLY A 271 -18.79 -9.59 24.88
C GLY A 271 -20.32 -9.77 24.77
N TRP A 272 -20.92 -9.49 23.60
CA TRP A 272 -22.35 -9.69 23.36
C TRP A 272 -22.71 -11.18 23.28
N TRP A 273 -21.92 -11.95 22.52
CA TRP A 273 -22.08 -13.40 22.40
C TRP A 273 -21.88 -14.10 23.74
N LYS A 274 -20.84 -13.71 24.50
CA LYS A 274 -20.59 -14.20 25.85
C LYS A 274 -21.76 -13.92 26.80
N ALA A 275 -22.35 -12.73 26.73
CA ALA A 275 -23.48 -12.35 27.58
C ALA A 275 -24.74 -13.18 27.32
N HIS A 276 -24.96 -13.61 26.08
CA HIS A 276 -26.13 -14.36 25.63
C HIS A 276 -25.92 -15.87 25.46
N ARG A 277 -24.71 -16.37 25.75
CA ARG A 277 -24.31 -17.76 25.51
C ARG A 277 -25.32 -18.81 25.98
N GLN A 278 -25.80 -18.72 27.22
CA GLN A 278 -26.76 -19.69 27.77
C GLN A 278 -28.13 -19.64 27.09
N ALA A 279 -28.55 -18.47 26.62
CA ALA A 279 -29.80 -18.31 25.88
C ALA A 279 -29.65 -18.88 24.45
N LEU A 280 -28.52 -18.62 23.80
CA LEU A 280 -28.18 -19.18 22.48
C LEU A 280 -28.14 -20.71 22.49
N LEU A 281 -27.49 -21.32 23.50
CA LEU A 281 -27.44 -22.79 23.63
C LEU A 281 -28.85 -23.40 23.77
N ARG A 282 -29.74 -22.74 24.49
CA ARG A 282 -31.14 -23.19 24.62
C ARG A 282 -31.90 -23.01 23.32
N LEU A 283 -31.74 -21.86 22.66
CA LEU A 283 -32.37 -21.54 21.38
C LEU A 283 -32.00 -22.59 20.32
N ALA A 284 -30.70 -22.89 20.16
CA ALA A 284 -30.21 -23.87 19.19
C ALA A 284 -30.63 -25.33 19.51
N ARG A 285 -31.02 -25.63 20.76
CA ARG A 285 -31.61 -26.93 21.14
C ARG A 285 -33.10 -27.00 20.83
N GLN A 286 -33.82 -25.89 20.95
CA GLN A 286 -35.26 -25.82 20.71
C GLN A 286 -35.59 -25.67 19.23
N GLU A 287 -34.76 -24.92 18.51
CA GLU A 287 -34.95 -24.56 17.10
C GLU A 287 -33.68 -24.91 16.32
N PRO A 288 -33.61 -26.12 15.74
CA PRO A 288 -32.42 -26.59 15.04
C PRO A 288 -32.00 -25.68 13.87
N ALA A 289 -32.94 -25.02 13.18
CA ALA A 289 -32.67 -24.04 12.10
C ALA A 289 -31.76 -22.87 12.53
N VAL A 290 -31.66 -22.58 13.83
CA VAL A 290 -30.73 -21.58 14.36
C VAL A 290 -29.27 -21.99 14.17
N ARG A 291 -28.97 -23.29 14.10
CA ARG A 291 -27.63 -23.81 13.82
C ARG A 291 -27.14 -23.39 12.44
N GLY A 292 -27.96 -23.54 11.40
CA GLY A 292 -27.61 -23.07 10.05
C GLY A 292 -27.50 -21.54 9.99
N THR A 293 -28.28 -20.81 10.79
CA THR A 293 -28.13 -19.36 10.96
C THR A 293 -26.79 -18.98 11.57
N LEU A 294 -26.32 -19.69 12.60
CA LEU A 294 -24.99 -19.49 13.18
C LEU A 294 -23.88 -19.81 12.17
N LEU A 295 -24.02 -20.86 11.36
CA LEU A 295 -23.04 -21.20 10.31
C LEU A 295 -22.98 -20.16 9.18
N ARG A 296 -24.08 -19.44 8.91
CA ARG A 296 -24.11 -18.32 7.97
C ARG A 296 -23.31 -17.12 8.47
N LEU A 297 -23.28 -16.89 9.78
CA LEU A 297 -22.60 -15.76 10.39
C LEU A 297 -21.09 -16.03 10.51
N LEU A 298 -20.30 -14.96 10.37
CA LEU A 298 -18.88 -14.97 10.69
C LEU A 298 -18.53 -13.70 11.48
N PRO A 299 -17.71 -13.82 12.55
CA PRO A 299 -17.31 -12.68 13.37
C PRO A 299 -16.19 -11.89 12.69
N THR A 300 -16.53 -11.08 11.67
CA THR A 300 -15.58 -10.30 10.86
C THR A 300 -14.78 -9.26 11.64
N GLY A 301 -15.36 -8.70 12.71
CA GLY A 301 -14.73 -7.68 13.55
C GLY A 301 -13.96 -8.20 14.77
N TRP A 302 -13.69 -9.51 14.86
CA TRP A 302 -13.00 -10.11 16.02
C TRP A 302 -11.49 -10.24 15.79
N GLU A 303 -10.73 -10.15 16.87
CA GLU A 303 -9.30 -10.41 16.82
C GLU A 303 -9.02 -11.92 16.64
N PRO A 304 -7.93 -12.32 15.97
CA PRO A 304 -7.60 -13.74 15.75
C PRO A 304 -7.56 -14.58 17.03
N ALA A 305 -7.07 -14.00 18.13
CA ALA A 305 -7.00 -14.66 19.44
C ALA A 305 -8.38 -14.96 20.06
N GLU A 306 -9.43 -14.30 19.59
CA GLU A 306 -10.80 -14.47 20.10
C GLU A 306 -11.60 -15.47 19.28
N LEU A 307 -11.17 -15.78 18.05
CA LEU A 307 -11.88 -16.67 17.13
C LEU A 307 -12.07 -18.10 17.68
N GLY A 308 -11.16 -18.58 18.54
CA GLY A 308 -11.34 -19.86 19.25
C GLY A 308 -12.66 -19.93 20.04
N GLN A 309 -13.10 -18.80 20.61
CA GLN A 309 -14.37 -18.73 21.36
C GLN A 309 -15.61 -18.87 20.45
N TRP A 310 -15.49 -18.50 19.17
CA TRP A 310 -16.54 -18.69 18.17
C TRP A 310 -16.68 -20.16 17.79
N PHE A 311 -15.57 -20.85 17.52
CA PHE A 311 -15.59 -22.29 17.22
C PHE A 311 -16.14 -23.11 18.39
N ASP A 312 -15.72 -22.81 19.62
CA ASP A 312 -16.29 -23.43 20.83
C ASP A 312 -17.81 -23.17 20.98
N LEU A 313 -18.30 -21.99 20.58
CA LEU A 313 -19.74 -21.72 20.55
C LEU A 313 -20.46 -22.58 19.51
N LEU A 314 -19.89 -22.76 18.31
CA LEU A 314 -20.45 -23.61 17.26
C LEU A 314 -20.50 -25.09 17.68
N GLU A 315 -19.48 -25.57 18.39
CA GLU A 315 -19.49 -26.91 18.98
C GLU A 315 -20.61 -27.06 20.00
N GLN A 316 -20.68 -26.16 20.99
CA GLN A 316 -21.62 -26.31 22.11
C GLN A 316 -23.09 -26.12 21.70
N THR A 317 -23.34 -25.33 20.66
CA THR A 317 -24.68 -25.17 20.06
C THR A 317 -25.09 -26.35 19.19
N GLY A 318 -24.15 -27.24 18.85
CA GLY A 318 -24.33 -28.34 17.90
C GLY A 318 -24.31 -27.89 16.44
N ALA A 319 -24.00 -26.62 16.15
CA ALA A 319 -23.95 -26.10 14.80
C ALA A 319 -22.84 -26.75 13.96
N ALA A 320 -21.72 -27.12 14.58
CA ALA A 320 -20.63 -27.83 13.92
C ALA A 320 -21.08 -29.13 13.22
N ALA A 321 -22.14 -29.80 13.69
CA ALA A 321 -22.69 -31.00 13.04
C ALA A 321 -23.19 -30.71 11.61
N GLY A 322 -23.73 -29.51 11.36
CA GLY A 322 -24.20 -29.07 10.04
C GLY A 322 -23.09 -28.87 9.00
N LEU A 323 -21.81 -28.94 9.41
CA LEU A 323 -20.64 -28.93 8.53
C LEU A 323 -20.13 -30.34 8.22
N CYS A 324 -20.47 -31.33 9.05
CA CYS A 324 -19.94 -32.70 8.96
C CYS A 324 -20.98 -33.69 8.41
N ASP A 325 -22.26 -33.50 8.74
CA ASP A 325 -23.34 -34.43 8.41
C ASP A 325 -24.24 -33.85 7.31
N VAL A 326 -24.05 -34.37 6.10
CA VAL A 326 -24.84 -33.99 4.90
C VAL A 326 -26.29 -34.49 4.94
N THR A 327 -26.64 -35.39 5.87
CA THR A 327 -28.00 -35.93 6.03
C THR A 327 -28.92 -35.02 6.83
N LEU A 328 -28.37 -34.01 7.53
CA LEU A 328 -29.15 -33.04 8.28
C LEU A 328 -30.03 -32.16 7.36
N PRO A 329 -31.17 -31.67 7.87
CA PRO A 329 -32.03 -30.74 7.13
C PRO A 329 -31.25 -29.52 6.62
N ALA A 330 -31.62 -29.01 5.44
CA ALA A 330 -30.90 -27.91 4.79
C ALA A 330 -30.82 -26.63 5.66
N GLU A 331 -31.82 -26.38 6.50
CA GLU A 331 -31.87 -25.28 7.45
C GLU A 331 -30.90 -25.40 8.64
N GLU A 332 -30.39 -26.60 8.93
CA GLU A 332 -29.37 -26.83 9.96
C GLU A 332 -27.94 -26.77 9.40
N ARG A 333 -27.79 -26.84 8.07
CA ARG A 333 -26.51 -26.87 7.38
C ARG A 333 -26.02 -25.47 7.00
N ALA A 334 -24.73 -25.37 6.70
CA ALA A 334 -24.18 -24.14 6.12
C ALA A 334 -24.84 -23.88 4.76
N PRO A 335 -25.30 -22.64 4.48
CA PRO A 335 -26.03 -22.32 3.26
C PRO A 335 -25.20 -22.49 1.98
N ASP A 336 -23.88 -22.46 2.09
CA ASP A 336 -22.89 -22.61 1.03
C ASP A 336 -22.02 -23.86 1.22
N GLY A 337 -22.49 -24.82 2.03
CA GLY A 337 -21.80 -26.09 2.26
C GLY A 337 -20.59 -25.99 3.19
N ALA A 338 -19.97 -27.14 3.42
CA ALA A 338 -18.77 -27.26 4.26
C ALA A 338 -17.57 -26.59 3.59
N ALA A 339 -17.45 -26.73 2.26
CA ALA A 339 -16.35 -26.12 1.50
C ALA A 339 -16.48 -24.60 1.45
N GLY A 340 -17.67 -24.07 1.18
CA GLY A 340 -17.93 -22.63 1.21
C GLY A 340 -17.66 -22.02 2.59
N TRP A 341 -18.15 -22.65 3.66
CA TRP A 341 -17.89 -22.21 5.03
C TRP A 341 -16.38 -22.16 5.36
N LEU A 342 -15.64 -23.22 5.01
CA LEU A 342 -14.19 -23.28 5.26
C LEU A 342 -13.44 -22.20 4.48
N ARG A 343 -13.82 -21.91 3.23
CA ARG A 343 -13.24 -20.80 2.45
C ARG A 343 -13.39 -19.46 3.15
N ARG A 344 -14.60 -19.18 3.66
CA ARG A 344 -14.83 -17.92 4.37
C ARG A 344 -14.04 -17.83 5.68
N VAL A 345 -13.89 -18.94 6.40
CA VAL A 345 -13.08 -18.99 7.63
C VAL A 345 -11.60 -18.80 7.33
N CYS A 346 -11.06 -19.48 6.30
CA CYS A 346 -9.67 -19.27 5.87
C CYS A 346 -9.41 -17.81 5.45
N GLY A 347 -10.37 -17.19 4.74
CA GLY A 347 -10.32 -15.77 4.40
C GLY A 347 -10.36 -14.85 5.63
N LEU A 348 -11.20 -15.16 6.62
CA LEU A 348 -11.27 -14.42 7.88
C LEU A 348 -9.95 -14.50 8.67
N CYS A 349 -9.33 -15.69 8.70
CA CYS A 349 -8.03 -15.90 9.34
C CYS A 349 -6.87 -15.28 8.54
N ALA A 350 -7.10 -14.88 7.28
CA ALA A 350 -6.08 -14.50 6.31
C ALA A 350 -5.00 -15.60 6.15
N ALA A 351 -5.46 -16.86 6.10
CA ALA A 351 -4.62 -18.04 6.00
C ALA A 351 -3.87 -18.15 4.66
N ASP A 352 -4.15 -17.27 3.71
CA ASP A 352 -3.53 -17.14 2.40
C ASP A 352 -2.35 -16.12 2.37
N CYS A 353 -2.15 -15.33 3.43
CA CYS A 353 -1.18 -14.23 3.46
C CYS A 353 -0.22 -14.23 4.66
N ASN A 354 0.01 -15.39 5.30
CA ASN A 354 0.97 -15.65 6.40
C ASN A 354 0.41 -15.59 7.84
N ARG A 355 -0.86 -15.97 8.05
CA ARG A 355 -1.45 -16.18 9.40
C ARG A 355 -1.94 -17.61 9.57
N THR A 356 -1.94 -18.09 10.82
CA THR A 356 -2.46 -19.41 11.18
C THR A 356 -3.88 -19.34 11.68
N ALA A 357 -4.67 -20.38 11.38
CA ALA A 357 -5.99 -20.54 11.95
C ALA A 357 -5.91 -20.90 13.45
N PRO A 358 -6.96 -20.62 14.24
CA PRO A 358 -7.04 -21.07 15.63
C PRO A 358 -6.99 -22.59 15.77
N ALA A 359 -6.41 -23.08 16.86
CA ALA A 359 -6.20 -24.51 17.11
C ALA A 359 -7.52 -25.31 17.13
N GLU A 360 -8.63 -24.67 17.50
CA GLU A 360 -9.98 -25.27 17.52
C GLU A 360 -10.50 -25.65 16.13
N LEU A 361 -9.95 -25.07 15.05
CA LEU A 361 -10.35 -25.40 13.68
C LEU A 361 -9.86 -26.79 13.27
N TYR A 362 -8.69 -27.22 13.73
CA TYR A 362 -8.03 -28.44 13.25
C TYR A 362 -8.84 -29.73 13.53
N PRO A 363 -9.36 -29.97 14.75
CA PRO A 363 -10.21 -31.13 15.01
C PRO A 363 -11.56 -31.06 14.28
N LEU A 364 -12.06 -29.85 13.99
CA LEU A 364 -13.28 -29.67 13.22
C LEU A 364 -13.06 -30.07 11.75
N VAL A 365 -11.92 -29.68 11.17
CA VAL A 365 -11.53 -30.07 9.80
C VAL A 365 -11.40 -31.60 9.66
N ASP A 366 -10.84 -32.29 10.65
CA ASP A 366 -10.79 -33.77 10.64
C ASP A 366 -12.19 -34.39 10.52
N ARG A 367 -13.18 -33.86 11.24
CA ARG A 367 -14.57 -34.35 11.17
C ARG A 367 -15.28 -33.92 9.88
N MET A 368 -14.94 -32.75 9.33
CA MET A 368 -15.50 -32.24 8.07
C MET A 368 -14.96 -32.96 6.83
N ALA A 369 -13.84 -33.67 6.92
CA ALA A 369 -13.11 -34.24 5.79
C ALA A 369 -13.99 -35.03 4.79
N GLY A 370 -14.90 -35.86 5.30
CA GLY A 370 -15.82 -36.63 4.45
C GLY A 370 -16.80 -35.75 3.66
N ALA A 371 -17.36 -34.74 4.31
CA ALA A 371 -18.26 -33.78 3.67
C ALA A 371 -17.51 -32.93 2.65
N LEU A 372 -16.32 -32.44 2.99
CA LEU A 372 -15.47 -31.64 2.09
C LEU A 372 -15.13 -32.39 0.81
N ARG A 373 -14.66 -33.65 0.91
CA ARG A 373 -14.35 -34.45 -0.29
C ARG A 373 -15.58 -34.64 -1.17
N THR A 374 -16.70 -35.06 -0.58
CA THR A 374 -17.94 -35.30 -1.31
C THR A 374 -18.43 -34.05 -2.04
N GLU A 375 -18.41 -32.89 -1.38
CA GLU A 375 -18.86 -31.62 -1.94
C GLU A 375 -17.95 -31.13 -3.07
N LEU A 376 -16.63 -31.17 -2.87
CA LEU A 376 -15.64 -30.72 -3.85
C LEU A 376 -15.59 -31.64 -5.07
N GLU A 377 -15.67 -32.96 -4.88
CA GLU A 377 -15.75 -33.93 -5.98
C GLU A 377 -17.01 -33.74 -6.82
N ALA A 378 -18.17 -33.55 -6.18
CA ALA A 378 -19.44 -33.31 -6.88
C ALA A 378 -19.44 -32.00 -7.69
N ALA A 379 -18.74 -30.97 -7.19
CA ALA A 379 -18.62 -29.68 -7.84
C ALA A 379 -17.49 -29.63 -8.90
N GLY A 380 -16.56 -30.60 -8.91
CA GLY A 380 -15.33 -30.52 -9.70
C GLY A 380 -14.42 -29.36 -9.29
N ASP A 381 -14.45 -29.01 -8.00
CA ASP A 381 -13.88 -27.78 -7.45
C ASP A 381 -12.76 -28.10 -6.44
N MET A 382 -11.94 -27.10 -6.09
CA MET A 382 -10.85 -27.22 -5.12
C MET A 382 -10.89 -26.07 -4.10
N LEU A 383 -10.29 -26.31 -2.93
CA LEU A 383 -10.07 -25.24 -1.95
C LEU A 383 -8.84 -24.40 -2.35
N PRO A 384 -8.89 -23.07 -2.19
CA PRO A 384 -7.68 -22.24 -2.20
C PRO A 384 -6.68 -22.74 -1.13
N PRO A 385 -5.38 -22.78 -1.43
CA PRO A 385 -4.39 -23.30 -0.49
C PRO A 385 -4.18 -22.31 0.68
N PRO A 386 -4.29 -22.75 1.95
CA PRO A 386 -3.96 -21.92 3.11
C PRO A 386 -2.43 -21.84 3.28
N VAL A 387 -1.74 -21.19 2.34
CA VAL A 387 -0.26 -21.14 2.29
C VAL A 387 0.38 -20.55 3.54
N GLY A 388 -0.32 -19.67 4.26
CA GLY A 388 0.12 -19.11 5.54
C GLY A 388 -0.02 -20.05 6.75
N ASP A 389 -0.86 -21.09 6.65
CA ASP A 389 -1.02 -22.12 7.67
C ASP A 389 -0.61 -23.49 7.11
N VAL A 390 0.68 -23.76 7.14
CA VAL A 390 1.29 -24.98 6.60
C VAL A 390 0.79 -26.24 7.34
N ASN A 391 0.46 -26.14 8.63
CA ASN A 391 -0.13 -27.27 9.37
C ASN A 391 -1.53 -27.59 8.83
N LEU A 392 -2.36 -26.58 8.59
CA LEU A 392 -3.69 -26.78 8.01
C LEU A 392 -3.59 -27.30 6.57
N LEU A 393 -2.64 -26.79 5.78
CA LEU A 393 -2.38 -27.28 4.42
C LEU A 393 -2.02 -28.78 4.42
N ASP A 394 -1.02 -29.19 5.20
CA ASP A 394 -0.62 -30.61 5.31
C ASP A 394 -1.77 -31.48 5.84
N GLN A 395 -2.58 -30.97 6.77
CA GLN A 395 -3.76 -31.69 7.25
C GLN A 395 -4.79 -31.92 6.12
N LEU A 396 -5.16 -30.89 5.36
CA LEU A 396 -6.10 -31.02 4.24
C LEU A 396 -5.60 -32.01 3.19
N LEU A 397 -4.31 -31.96 2.85
CA LEU A 397 -3.69 -32.92 1.93
C LEU A 397 -3.70 -34.35 2.50
N SER A 398 -3.38 -34.52 3.79
CA SER A 398 -3.39 -35.83 4.45
C SER A 398 -4.79 -36.46 4.52
N LEU A 399 -5.83 -35.62 4.57
CA LEU A 399 -7.24 -36.03 4.56
C LEU A 399 -7.77 -36.27 3.14
N GLY A 400 -6.95 -36.08 2.10
CA GLY A 400 -7.33 -36.22 0.69
C GLY A 400 -8.34 -35.16 0.23
N VAL A 401 -8.37 -33.99 0.86
CA VAL A 401 -9.23 -32.89 0.44
C VAL A 401 -8.62 -32.21 -0.80
N PRO A 402 -9.36 -32.01 -1.91
CA PRO A 402 -8.84 -31.32 -3.09
C PRO A 402 -8.45 -29.86 -2.79
N VAL A 403 -7.15 -29.57 -2.86
CA VAL A 403 -6.57 -28.22 -2.72
C VAL A 403 -5.94 -27.79 -4.04
N ALA A 404 -6.16 -26.53 -4.43
CA ALA A 404 -5.63 -25.94 -5.65
C ALA A 404 -4.12 -25.64 -5.55
N ARG A 405 -3.46 -25.48 -6.70
CA ARG A 405 -2.06 -25.04 -6.76
C ARG A 405 -1.95 -23.57 -6.27
N PRO A 406 -0.92 -23.22 -5.48
CA PRO A 406 -0.64 -21.83 -5.11
C PRO A 406 -0.35 -20.94 -6.33
N HIS A 407 -0.65 -19.65 -6.23
CA HIS A 407 -0.21 -18.67 -7.21
C HIS A 407 1.33 -18.58 -7.20
N PRO A 408 2.01 -18.33 -8.34
CA PRO A 408 3.49 -18.28 -8.39
C PRO A 408 4.14 -17.29 -7.40
N CYS A 409 3.42 -16.24 -6.99
CA CYS A 409 3.89 -15.24 -6.02
C CYS A 409 3.59 -15.60 -4.55
N GLN A 410 2.95 -16.75 -4.29
CA GLN A 410 2.63 -17.18 -2.93
C GLN A 410 3.74 -18.07 -2.38
N SER A 411 4.14 -17.78 -1.15
CA SER A 411 5.12 -18.56 -0.39
C SER A 411 4.46 -19.28 0.80
N LEU A 412 5.04 -20.40 1.20
CA LEU A 412 4.59 -21.11 2.40
C LEU A 412 5.04 -20.39 3.68
N GLY A 413 4.13 -20.27 4.65
CA GLY A 413 4.38 -19.68 5.97
C GLY A 413 5.21 -20.57 6.90
N LEU A 414 6.42 -20.97 6.48
CA LEU A 414 7.29 -21.91 7.21
C LEU A 414 7.72 -21.37 8.59
N TYR A 415 7.87 -20.05 8.72
CA TYR A 415 8.14 -19.40 10.00
C TYR A 415 7.00 -19.64 11.01
N ALA A 416 5.75 -19.44 10.58
CA ALA A 416 4.59 -19.64 11.43
C ALA A 416 4.45 -21.12 11.84
N TRP A 417 4.73 -22.05 10.92
CA TRP A 417 4.84 -23.48 11.22
C TRP A 417 5.91 -23.77 12.28
N ALA A 418 7.11 -23.21 12.15
CA ALA A 418 8.19 -23.43 13.10
C ALA A 418 7.87 -22.89 14.51
N CYS A 419 7.16 -21.76 14.58
CA CYS A 419 6.68 -21.14 15.82
C CYS A 419 5.50 -21.88 16.47
N ALA A 420 4.75 -22.70 15.72
CA ALA A 420 3.59 -23.41 16.24
C ALA A 420 3.97 -24.38 17.38
N GLU A 421 3.13 -24.48 18.41
CA GLU A 421 3.35 -25.42 19.51
C GLU A 421 3.27 -26.87 19.03
N GLN A 422 2.28 -27.16 18.17
CA GLN A 422 2.12 -28.45 17.49
C GLN A 422 2.47 -28.30 16.01
N ARG A 423 3.43 -29.10 15.55
CA ARG A 423 3.91 -29.12 14.17
C ARG A 423 3.56 -30.46 13.55
N ARG A 424 2.99 -30.42 12.34
CA ARG A 424 2.84 -31.63 11.52
C ARG A 424 4.15 -31.99 10.85
N ASP A 425 4.27 -33.27 10.49
CA ASP A 425 5.47 -33.85 9.89
C ASP A 425 5.65 -33.53 8.39
N LEU A 426 4.71 -32.80 7.78
CA LEU A 426 4.75 -32.31 6.39
C LEU A 426 4.81 -33.41 5.32
N VAL A 427 4.48 -34.66 5.67
CA VAL A 427 4.58 -35.81 4.76
C VAL A 427 3.56 -35.72 3.61
N ALA A 428 2.35 -35.20 3.86
CA ALA A 428 1.35 -35.08 2.81
C ALA A 428 1.66 -33.91 1.87
N LEU A 429 2.28 -32.85 2.40
CA LEU A 429 2.80 -31.74 1.62
C LEU A 429 3.96 -32.18 0.71
N GLU A 430 4.90 -32.95 1.23
CA GLU A 430 6.06 -33.47 0.49
C GLU A 430 5.66 -34.35 -0.69
N ALA A 431 4.67 -35.22 -0.50
CA ALA A 431 4.17 -36.10 -1.54
C ALA A 431 3.49 -35.36 -2.72
N ASP A 432 3.16 -34.08 -2.56
CA ASP A 432 2.49 -33.27 -3.57
C ASP A 432 3.41 -32.20 -4.18
N GLY A 433 4.04 -32.55 -5.31
CA GLY A 433 4.95 -31.67 -6.04
C GLY A 433 4.35 -30.34 -6.51
N ARG A 434 3.02 -30.14 -6.44
CA ARG A 434 2.40 -28.84 -6.79
C ARG A 434 2.81 -27.71 -5.85
N PHE A 435 3.28 -28.02 -4.65
CA PHE A 435 3.65 -27.04 -3.62
C PHE A 435 5.16 -26.79 -3.52
N GLN A 436 5.97 -27.46 -4.35
CA GLN A 436 7.43 -27.36 -4.30
C GLN A 436 7.93 -25.92 -4.50
N GLN A 437 7.40 -25.21 -5.50
CA GLN A 437 7.77 -23.80 -5.76
C GLN A 437 7.40 -22.89 -4.58
N ALA A 438 6.18 -23.02 -4.04
CA ALA A 438 5.74 -22.24 -2.89
C ALA A 438 6.58 -22.52 -1.63
N PHE A 439 7.08 -23.76 -1.47
CA PHE A 439 8.03 -24.11 -0.41
C PHE A 439 9.38 -23.40 -0.62
N GLN A 440 9.92 -23.41 -1.83
CA GLN A 440 11.19 -22.74 -2.16
C GLN A 440 11.11 -21.23 -1.87
N GLU A 441 10.03 -20.57 -2.27
CA GLU A 441 9.78 -19.14 -1.98
C GLU A 441 9.54 -18.86 -0.49
N GLY A 442 9.05 -19.87 0.26
CA GLY A 442 8.81 -19.78 1.71
C GLY A 442 10.02 -20.12 2.57
N CYS A 443 11.05 -20.76 2.00
CA CYS A 443 12.28 -21.10 2.71
C CYS A 443 12.98 -19.82 3.19
N PRO A 444 13.18 -19.66 4.51
CA PRO A 444 13.81 -18.46 5.02
C PRO A 444 15.22 -18.32 4.46
N THR A 445 15.57 -17.11 4.02
CA THR A 445 16.98 -16.78 3.83
C THR A 445 17.68 -16.90 5.19
N TRP A 446 18.83 -17.56 5.17
CA TRP A 446 19.58 -18.03 6.34
C TRP A 446 19.94 -16.95 7.36
N GLU A 447 19.94 -15.68 6.96
CA GLU A 447 20.15 -14.51 7.85
C GLU A 447 18.97 -14.27 8.81
N ARG A 448 17.75 -14.72 8.45
CA ARG A 448 16.52 -14.35 9.16
C ARG A 448 16.06 -15.39 10.18
N ASP A 449 16.23 -16.70 9.91
CA ASP A 449 15.76 -17.73 10.84
C ASP A 449 16.40 -19.13 10.69
N LYS A 450 17.50 -19.37 11.41
CA LYS A 450 18.19 -20.68 11.49
C LYS A 450 17.34 -21.76 12.16
N ARG A 451 16.42 -21.39 13.07
CA ARG A 451 15.63 -22.36 13.84
C ARG A 451 14.64 -23.11 12.96
N THR A 452 13.99 -22.41 12.02
CA THR A 452 13.06 -23.03 11.06
C THR A 452 13.75 -24.09 10.22
N LEU A 453 14.95 -23.81 9.68
CA LEU A 453 15.71 -24.76 8.86
C LEU A 453 16.08 -26.04 9.63
N VAL A 454 16.52 -25.91 10.89
CA VAL A 454 16.84 -27.06 11.75
C VAL A 454 15.59 -27.89 12.06
N LEU A 455 14.43 -27.25 12.25
CA LEU A 455 13.17 -27.97 12.47
C LEU A 455 12.71 -28.70 11.21
N LEU A 456 12.86 -28.10 10.02
CA LEU A 456 12.57 -28.75 8.74
C LEU A 456 13.48 -29.96 8.50
N ALA A 457 14.78 -29.85 8.77
CA ALA A 457 15.73 -30.96 8.64
C ALA A 457 15.38 -32.18 9.52
N ARG A 458 14.67 -31.95 10.64
CA ARG A 458 14.21 -33.00 11.57
C ARG A 458 12.80 -33.52 11.25
N SER A 459 12.06 -32.83 10.38
CA SER A 459 10.72 -33.21 9.98
C SER A 459 10.76 -34.26 8.86
N PRO A 460 10.01 -35.38 8.95
CA PRO A 460 10.01 -36.43 7.93
C PRO A 460 9.74 -35.95 6.50
N GLY A 461 8.75 -35.07 6.30
CA GLY A 461 8.44 -34.45 5.00
C GLY A 461 9.26 -33.20 4.73
N GLY A 462 9.65 -32.44 5.75
CA GLY A 462 10.50 -31.25 5.59
C GLY A 462 11.91 -31.58 5.10
N ARG A 463 12.48 -32.70 5.54
CA ARG A 463 13.86 -33.13 5.22
C ARG A 463 14.12 -33.29 3.71
N PRO A 464 13.35 -34.10 2.95
CA PRO A 464 13.56 -34.24 1.50
C PRO A 464 13.26 -32.94 0.73
N MET A 465 12.25 -32.16 1.13
CA MET A 465 11.97 -30.86 0.51
C MET A 465 13.13 -29.88 0.70
N LEU A 466 13.75 -29.88 1.89
CA LEU A 466 14.91 -29.08 2.21
C LEU A 466 16.16 -29.53 1.44
N ALA A 467 16.37 -30.84 1.27
CA ALA A 467 17.46 -31.38 0.45
C ALA A 467 17.31 -30.95 -1.02
N ALA A 468 16.10 -31.09 -1.58
CA ALA A 468 15.80 -30.66 -2.95
C ALA A 468 15.98 -29.15 -3.13
N TRP A 469 15.55 -28.34 -2.15
CA TRP A 469 15.77 -26.89 -2.16
C TRP A 469 17.26 -26.55 -2.12
N ALA A 470 18.04 -27.15 -1.22
CA ALA A 470 19.48 -26.89 -1.12
C ALA A 470 20.21 -27.28 -2.42
N GLY A 471 19.87 -28.42 -3.01
CA GLY A 471 20.39 -28.84 -4.32
C GLY A 471 20.03 -27.87 -5.45
N GLU A 472 18.79 -27.37 -5.48
CA GLU A 472 18.34 -26.37 -6.47
C GLU A 472 19.04 -25.02 -6.28
N VAL A 473 19.25 -24.56 -5.04
CA VAL A 473 20.02 -23.35 -4.75
C VAL A 473 21.46 -23.51 -5.26
N CYS A 474 22.10 -24.65 -5.02
CA CYS A 474 23.43 -24.92 -5.54
C CYS A 474 23.46 -24.92 -7.07
N ARG A 475 22.54 -25.66 -7.71
CA ARG A 475 22.49 -25.77 -9.18
C ARG A 475 22.18 -24.43 -9.84
N SER A 476 21.14 -23.72 -9.38
CA SER A 476 20.76 -22.42 -9.95
C SER A 476 21.89 -21.39 -9.90
N HIS A 477 22.73 -21.40 -8.86
CA HIS A 477 23.88 -20.51 -8.78
C HIS A 477 25.13 -21.01 -9.52
N LEU A 478 25.36 -22.32 -9.63
CA LEU A 478 26.50 -22.87 -10.38
C LEU A 478 26.25 -22.87 -11.90
N ASP A 479 24.99 -23.04 -12.32
CA ASP A 479 24.54 -22.86 -13.71
C ASP A 479 24.47 -21.37 -14.09
N SER A 480 24.39 -20.47 -13.10
CA SER A 480 24.54 -19.04 -13.33
C SER A 480 25.99 -18.68 -13.68
N ALA A 481 26.21 -17.48 -14.23
CA ALA A 481 27.58 -17.03 -14.41
C ALA A 481 28.25 -16.73 -13.06
N LEU A 482 29.55 -16.47 -13.07
CA LEU A 482 30.36 -16.23 -11.87
C LEU A 482 29.77 -15.28 -10.80
N PRO A 483 28.99 -14.21 -11.11
CA PRO A 483 28.42 -13.36 -10.07
C PRO A 483 27.46 -14.05 -9.10
N GLY A 484 26.79 -15.12 -9.53
CA GLY A 484 25.91 -15.89 -8.65
C GLY A 484 26.66 -16.80 -7.68
N VAL A 485 27.93 -17.12 -7.94
CA VAL A 485 28.72 -18.10 -7.17
C VAL A 485 29.01 -17.63 -5.75
N PRO A 486 29.48 -16.38 -5.48
CA PRO A 486 29.63 -15.90 -4.11
C PRO A 486 28.34 -15.98 -3.31
N GLY A 487 27.20 -15.63 -3.92
CA GLY A 487 25.88 -15.77 -3.29
C GLY A 487 25.58 -17.21 -2.90
N ALA A 488 25.82 -18.17 -3.80
CA ALA A 488 25.71 -19.60 -3.50
C ALA A 488 26.60 -20.02 -2.32
N LEU A 489 27.87 -19.60 -2.33
CA LEU A 489 28.83 -19.98 -1.30
C LEU A 489 28.52 -19.31 0.04
N THR A 490 28.00 -18.08 0.04
CA THR A 490 27.51 -17.44 1.27
C THR A 490 26.29 -18.19 1.80
N VAL A 491 25.34 -18.58 0.95
CA VAL A 491 24.20 -19.40 1.37
C VAL A 491 24.71 -20.73 1.94
N LEU A 492 25.56 -21.46 1.23
CA LEU A 492 26.12 -22.75 1.66
C LEU A 492 26.89 -22.66 2.99
N SER A 493 27.79 -21.69 3.12
CA SER A 493 28.60 -21.49 4.34
C SER A 493 27.78 -21.07 5.55
N SER A 494 26.58 -20.55 5.33
CA SER A 494 25.68 -20.11 6.37
C SER A 494 24.66 -21.16 6.82
N LEU A 495 24.46 -22.22 6.03
CA LEU A 495 23.52 -23.31 6.35
C LEU A 495 24.01 -24.05 7.61
N PRO A 496 23.10 -24.39 8.55
CA PRO A 496 23.44 -25.26 9.67
C PRO A 496 24.00 -26.60 9.18
N GLY A 497 24.96 -27.16 9.91
CA GLY A 497 25.61 -28.43 9.53
C GLY A 497 24.61 -29.59 9.39
N GLU A 498 23.51 -29.57 10.15
CA GLU A 498 22.42 -30.54 10.02
C GLU A 498 21.68 -30.44 8.67
N VAL A 499 21.57 -29.25 8.09
CA VAL A 499 20.96 -29.05 6.76
C VAL A 499 21.91 -29.54 5.67
N LEU A 500 23.20 -29.22 5.79
CA LEU A 500 24.22 -29.70 4.86
C LEU A 500 24.37 -31.22 4.87
N ALA A 501 24.24 -31.85 6.04
CA ALA A 501 24.24 -33.31 6.17
C ALA A 501 23.01 -33.97 5.52
N VAL A 502 21.87 -33.28 5.52
CA VAL A 502 20.64 -33.75 4.87
C VAL A 502 20.72 -33.66 3.34
N ALA A 503 21.41 -32.63 2.82
CA ALA A 503 21.55 -32.35 1.40
C ALA A 503 22.92 -32.75 0.83
N GLU A 504 23.66 -33.65 1.50
CA GLU A 504 25.07 -33.93 1.16
C GLU A 504 25.23 -34.39 -0.28
N ASP A 505 24.40 -35.33 -0.72
CA ASP A 505 24.48 -35.91 -2.06
C ASP A 505 24.12 -34.87 -3.12
N GLU A 506 23.05 -34.09 -2.93
CA GLU A 506 22.61 -33.05 -3.86
C GLU A 506 23.64 -31.91 -3.97
N VAL A 507 24.24 -31.50 -2.85
CA VAL A 507 25.28 -30.45 -2.82
C VAL A 507 26.56 -30.97 -3.48
N ARG A 508 26.96 -32.22 -3.20
CA ARG A 508 28.14 -32.86 -3.82
C ARG A 508 27.98 -32.99 -5.33
N GLU A 509 26.81 -33.44 -5.78
CA GLU A 509 26.48 -33.52 -7.20
C GLU A 509 26.56 -32.15 -7.86
N ALA A 510 25.94 -31.12 -7.27
CA ALA A 510 25.97 -29.77 -7.81
C ALA A 510 27.40 -29.22 -7.93
N LEU A 511 28.25 -29.41 -6.91
CA LEU A 511 29.63 -28.93 -6.91
C LEU A 511 30.56 -29.71 -7.84
N SER A 512 30.19 -30.91 -8.29
CA SER A 512 31.02 -31.77 -9.14
C SER A 512 31.29 -31.18 -10.54
N VAL A 513 30.42 -30.28 -11.01
CA VAL A 513 30.56 -29.58 -12.31
C VAL A 513 31.75 -28.61 -12.31
N GLY A 514 32.18 -28.13 -11.13
CA GLY A 514 33.29 -27.20 -10.97
C GLY A 514 32.99 -25.77 -11.47
N LEU A 515 33.94 -24.85 -11.27
CA LEU A 515 33.78 -23.42 -11.62
C LEU A 515 34.28 -23.07 -13.04
N ALA A 516 34.97 -23.99 -13.72
CA ALA A 516 35.54 -23.72 -15.04
C ALA A 516 34.48 -23.41 -16.11
N PRO A 517 33.33 -24.13 -16.20
CA PRO A 517 32.27 -23.78 -17.15
C PRO A 517 31.65 -22.39 -16.88
N ALA A 518 31.47 -22.02 -15.62
CA ALA A 518 30.98 -20.70 -15.22
C ALA A 518 31.95 -19.58 -15.62
N LEU A 519 33.26 -19.79 -15.45
CA LEU A 519 34.30 -18.85 -15.90
C LEU A 519 34.34 -18.72 -17.42
N VAL A 520 34.28 -19.82 -18.17
CA VAL A 520 34.20 -19.77 -19.65
C VAL A 520 32.97 -18.97 -20.08
N ARG A 521 31.80 -19.24 -19.48
CA ARG A 521 30.57 -18.51 -19.80
C ARG A 521 30.70 -17.02 -19.52
N ALA A 522 31.25 -16.64 -18.36
CA ALA A 522 31.48 -15.23 -18.02
C ALA A 522 32.43 -14.55 -19.02
N LEU A 523 33.60 -15.14 -19.27
CA LEU A 523 34.60 -14.60 -20.20
C LEU A 523 34.15 -14.61 -21.67
N ARG A 524 33.23 -15.48 -22.07
CA ARG A 524 32.63 -15.44 -23.42
C ARG A 524 31.45 -14.48 -23.54
N THR A 525 30.81 -14.17 -22.42
CA THR A 525 29.67 -13.24 -22.40
C THR A 525 30.13 -11.78 -22.30
N GLY A 526 31.17 -11.52 -21.50
CA GLY A 526 31.84 -10.23 -21.40
C GLY A 526 31.92 -9.71 -19.98
N ILE A 527 33.01 -9.00 -19.68
CA ILE A 527 33.26 -8.36 -18.39
C ILE A 527 33.32 -6.84 -18.57
N LEU A 528 32.83 -6.09 -17.58
CA LEU A 528 32.75 -4.63 -17.68
C LEU A 528 34.11 -3.95 -17.87
N ASP A 529 35.19 -4.57 -17.37
CA ASP A 529 36.56 -4.10 -17.53
C ASP A 529 37.06 -4.11 -18.99
N GLU A 530 36.34 -4.74 -19.92
CA GLU A 530 36.62 -4.59 -21.37
C GLU A 530 36.25 -3.19 -21.91
N LEU A 531 35.44 -2.45 -21.15
CA LEU A 531 34.90 -1.15 -21.52
C LEU A 531 35.47 -0.05 -20.61
N GLY A 532 35.68 1.13 -21.19
CA GLY A 532 36.16 2.30 -20.49
C GLY A 532 35.70 3.58 -21.14
N TRP A 533 35.64 4.66 -20.38
CA TRP A 533 35.43 6.00 -20.92
C TRP A 533 36.70 6.81 -20.62
N PRO A 534 37.57 7.06 -21.62
CA PRO A 534 38.88 7.65 -21.38
C PRO A 534 38.85 8.99 -20.61
N ALA A 535 37.88 9.87 -20.90
CA ALA A 535 37.74 11.14 -20.20
C ALA A 535 37.31 10.97 -18.73
N TRP A 536 36.55 9.91 -18.44
CA TRP A 536 36.18 9.55 -17.07
C TRP A 536 37.36 8.95 -16.33
N ASP A 537 38.07 8.01 -16.94
CA ASP A 537 39.26 7.38 -16.35
C ASP A 537 40.31 8.45 -15.98
N GLU A 538 40.59 9.39 -16.89
CA GLU A 538 41.48 10.53 -16.64
C GLU A 538 40.98 11.42 -15.49
N ALA A 539 39.66 11.68 -15.42
CA ALA A 539 39.09 12.50 -14.36
C ALA A 539 39.21 11.83 -12.99
N ILE A 540 38.95 10.52 -12.89
CA ILE A 540 39.08 9.77 -11.65
C ILE A 540 40.55 9.68 -11.21
N GLU A 541 41.47 9.37 -12.12
CA GLU A 541 42.91 9.31 -11.83
C GLU A 541 43.45 10.67 -11.34
N ALA A 542 42.95 11.77 -11.88
CA ALA A 542 43.39 13.11 -11.50
C ALA A 542 42.72 13.68 -10.23
N MET A 543 41.65 13.05 -9.72
CA MET A 543 40.85 13.57 -8.60
C MET A 543 40.97 12.73 -7.33
N ALA A 544 41.23 11.43 -7.42
CA ALA A 544 41.22 10.53 -6.26
C ALA A 544 42.47 9.63 -6.18
N PRO A 545 43.11 9.50 -5.01
CA PRO A 545 43.78 8.24 -4.67
C PRO A 545 42.71 7.13 -4.66
N HIS A 546 43.08 5.91 -5.07
CA HIS A 546 42.13 4.82 -5.38
C HIS A 546 41.18 4.42 -4.23
N ASP A 547 41.42 4.88 -3.00
CA ASP A 547 40.59 4.66 -1.79
C ASP A 547 39.51 5.74 -1.54
N ALA A 548 39.52 6.85 -2.29
CA ALA A 548 38.64 8.01 -2.08
C ALA A 548 37.44 8.09 -3.05
N ALA A 549 37.15 7.04 -3.83
CA ALA A 549 36.10 7.03 -4.86
C ALA A 549 34.69 7.42 -4.34
N THR A 550 34.41 7.16 -3.05
CA THR A 550 33.16 7.56 -2.37
C THR A 550 33.01 9.08 -2.15
N GLN A 551 34.05 9.86 -2.38
CA GLN A 551 34.05 11.32 -2.27
C GLN A 551 33.82 12.03 -3.61
N ILE A 552 33.71 11.28 -4.71
CA ILE A 552 33.41 11.81 -6.03
C ILE A 552 31.91 11.97 -6.20
N HIS A 553 31.51 13.17 -6.61
CA HIS A 553 30.14 13.48 -6.99
C HIS A 553 30.06 13.81 -8.49
N VAL A 554 28.86 13.73 -9.03
CA VAL A 554 28.57 14.01 -10.43
C VAL A 554 27.37 14.94 -10.55
N ALA A 555 27.38 15.81 -11.56
CA ALA A 555 26.26 16.67 -11.91
C ALA A 555 25.82 16.50 -13.36
N GLU A 556 24.51 16.51 -13.56
CA GLU A 556 23.88 16.39 -14.89
C GLU A 556 24.17 17.61 -15.78
N ALA A 557 24.73 17.39 -16.97
CA ALA A 557 25.05 18.46 -17.93
C ALA A 557 25.01 17.97 -19.39
N TRP A 558 24.02 17.16 -19.76
CA TRP A 558 23.97 16.46 -21.05
C TRP A 558 24.32 17.38 -22.24
N PRO A 559 25.15 16.93 -23.20
CA PRO A 559 25.75 15.59 -23.29
C PRO A 559 27.06 15.43 -22.48
N HIS A 560 27.44 16.44 -21.70
CA HIS A 560 28.63 16.41 -20.84
C HIS A 560 28.28 15.89 -19.45
N LEU A 561 29.31 15.58 -18.66
CA LEU A 561 29.17 15.26 -17.24
C LEU A 561 30.08 16.20 -16.43
N VAL A 562 29.58 16.72 -15.32
CA VAL A 562 30.43 17.42 -14.36
C VAL A 562 30.85 16.42 -13.29
N VAL A 563 32.15 16.20 -13.11
CA VAL A 563 32.74 15.40 -12.04
C VAL A 563 33.33 16.36 -11.02
N LEU A 564 33.02 16.18 -9.74
CA LEU A 564 33.42 17.13 -8.71
C LEU A 564 33.79 16.43 -7.41
N ASP A 565 34.84 16.95 -6.77
CA ASP A 565 35.26 16.64 -5.41
C ASP A 565 35.29 17.94 -4.60
N ARG A 566 35.78 17.89 -3.36
CA ARG A 566 35.86 19.06 -2.48
C ARG A 566 36.81 20.17 -2.95
N GLU A 567 37.72 19.88 -3.87
CA GLU A 567 38.79 20.78 -4.33
C GLU A 567 38.63 21.28 -5.77
N GLN A 568 38.07 20.46 -6.67
CA GLN A 568 37.97 20.74 -8.09
C GLN A 568 36.68 20.21 -8.72
N MET A 569 36.27 20.85 -9.82
CA MET A 569 35.16 20.48 -10.69
C MET A 569 35.70 20.35 -12.12
N ARG A 570 35.39 19.24 -12.78
CA ARG A 570 35.78 18.93 -14.16
C ARG A 570 34.56 18.70 -15.01
N VAL A 571 34.48 19.36 -16.15
CA VAL A 571 33.45 19.07 -17.16
C VAL A 571 34.09 18.17 -18.20
N ILE A 572 33.58 16.94 -18.33
CA ILE A 572 34.08 15.94 -19.27
C ILE A 572 33.08 15.72 -20.40
N GLY A 573 33.62 15.54 -21.61
CA GLY A 573 32.86 15.18 -22.81
C GLY A 573 33.22 13.79 -23.31
N ALA A 574 32.82 13.48 -24.55
CA ALA A 574 33.02 12.17 -25.15
C ALA A 574 34.51 11.78 -25.32
N GLU A 575 35.40 12.75 -25.51
CA GLU A 575 36.81 12.51 -25.86
C GLU A 575 37.82 12.98 -24.80
N GLY A 576 37.42 13.86 -23.89
CA GLY A 576 38.33 14.40 -22.88
C GLY A 576 37.69 15.44 -21.96
N THR A 577 38.51 16.04 -21.11
CA THR A 577 38.11 17.13 -20.21
C THR A 577 38.00 18.46 -20.98
N LEU A 578 36.85 19.11 -20.89
CA LEU A 578 36.55 20.40 -21.53
C LEU A 578 36.86 21.61 -20.65
N LEU A 579 36.67 21.47 -19.33
CA LEU A 579 36.90 22.54 -18.37
C LEU A 579 37.35 21.94 -17.04
N THR A 580 38.40 22.51 -16.46
CA THR A 580 38.82 22.22 -15.08
C THR A 580 38.74 23.50 -14.26
N HIS A 581 38.05 23.45 -13.13
CA HIS A 581 37.86 24.58 -12.24
C HIS A 581 38.17 24.18 -10.79
N ARG A 582 39.03 24.95 -10.12
CA ARG A 582 39.28 24.76 -8.68
C ARG A 582 38.17 25.41 -7.87
N THR A 583 37.48 24.65 -7.03
CA THR A 583 36.29 25.12 -6.30
C THR A 583 36.64 26.27 -5.36
N ARG A 584 35.87 27.37 -5.46
CA ARG A 584 35.94 28.53 -4.57
C ARG A 584 34.77 28.53 -3.61
N LEU A 585 34.77 27.60 -2.65
CA LEU A 585 33.73 27.48 -1.65
C LEU A 585 34.23 27.93 -0.27
N PRO A 586 33.38 28.59 0.55
CA PRO A 586 33.73 28.88 1.94
C PRO A 586 34.09 27.60 2.71
N ALA A 587 35.09 27.67 3.59
CA ALA A 587 35.55 26.50 4.35
C ALA A 587 34.46 25.83 5.20
N GLU A 588 33.47 26.60 5.67
CA GLU A 588 32.28 26.08 6.35
C GLU A 588 31.43 25.19 5.44
N VAL A 589 31.24 25.56 4.18
CA VAL A 589 30.44 24.80 3.21
C VAL A 589 31.14 23.49 2.87
N VAL A 590 32.45 23.52 2.64
CA VAL A 590 33.24 22.32 2.32
C VAL A 590 33.22 21.29 3.47
N ARG A 591 33.21 21.75 4.73
CA ARG A 591 33.22 20.86 5.91
C ARG A 591 31.82 20.38 6.32
N GLU A 592 30.83 21.26 6.30
CA GLU A 592 29.55 21.05 7.00
C GLU A 592 28.34 20.98 6.07
N SER A 593 28.45 21.39 4.81
CA SER A 593 27.30 21.50 3.90
C SER A 593 27.65 21.17 2.45
N TRP A 594 28.59 20.25 2.25
CA TRP A 594 29.05 19.82 0.92
C TRP A 594 27.90 19.32 0.04
N ASN A 595 26.95 18.58 0.62
CA ASN A 595 25.76 18.08 -0.08
C ASN A 595 24.78 19.17 -0.55
N SER A 596 25.03 20.45 -0.21
CA SER A 596 24.27 21.59 -0.71
C SER A 596 24.91 22.28 -1.91
N VAL A 597 26.12 21.88 -2.29
CA VAL A 597 26.84 22.42 -3.45
C VAL A 597 26.23 21.84 -4.72
N ASP A 598 25.96 22.70 -5.68
CA ASP A 598 25.33 22.33 -6.93
C ASP A 598 25.89 23.15 -8.10
N CYS A 599 25.73 22.63 -9.33
CA CYS A 599 26.29 23.28 -10.51
C CYS A 599 25.58 22.99 -11.84
N HIS A 600 25.80 23.86 -12.82
CA HIS A 600 25.37 23.74 -14.22
C HIS A 600 26.48 24.20 -15.17
N TYR A 601 26.68 23.51 -16.29
CA TYR A 601 27.73 23.86 -17.28
C TYR A 601 27.17 24.59 -18.51
N VAL A 602 26.78 25.87 -18.45
CA VAL A 602 26.01 26.56 -19.52
C VAL A 602 26.94 27.28 -20.50
N ASP A 603 26.76 27.07 -21.81
CA ASP A 603 27.47 27.80 -22.89
C ASP A 603 29.00 27.89 -22.69
N GLY A 604 29.63 26.80 -22.28
CA GLY A 604 31.08 26.77 -22.05
C GLY A 604 31.53 27.17 -20.63
N GLU A 605 30.61 27.53 -19.74
CA GLU A 605 30.93 28.03 -18.41
C GLU A 605 30.25 27.26 -17.28
N LEU A 606 30.93 27.15 -16.14
CA LEU A 606 30.37 26.53 -14.94
C LEU A 606 29.69 27.58 -14.06
N PHE A 607 28.42 27.36 -13.73
CA PHE A 607 27.70 28.07 -12.69
C PHE A 607 27.66 27.19 -11.45
N VAL A 608 28.16 27.70 -10.32
CA VAL A 608 28.27 26.96 -9.05
C VAL A 608 27.50 27.71 -7.98
N TRP A 609 26.67 27.02 -7.21
CA TRP A 609 25.94 27.61 -6.08
C TRP A 609 25.84 26.65 -4.89
N TRP A 610 25.55 27.19 -3.72
CA TRP A 610 25.44 26.45 -2.47
C TRP A 610 24.56 27.19 -1.46
N GLN A 611 24.07 26.45 -0.46
CA GLN A 611 23.33 27.04 0.64
C GLN A 611 24.28 27.59 1.71
N SER A 612 24.18 28.87 2.05
CA SER A 612 24.82 29.47 3.23
C SER A 612 23.79 29.68 4.35
N TYR A 613 24.15 29.31 5.58
CA TYR A 613 23.30 29.56 6.76
C TYR A 613 23.09 31.06 7.04
N ARG A 614 24.02 31.92 6.64
CA ARG A 614 23.97 33.36 6.93
C ARG A 614 23.31 34.18 5.82
N SER A 615 23.60 33.83 4.58
CA SER A 615 23.26 34.66 3.41
C SER A 615 22.25 33.98 2.47
N GLY A 616 21.67 32.85 2.87
CA GLY A 616 20.83 32.04 2.00
C GLY A 616 21.63 31.41 0.86
N MET A 617 20.99 31.17 -0.28
CA MET A 617 21.64 30.56 -1.44
C MET A 617 22.58 31.56 -2.12
N GLN A 618 23.83 31.14 -2.36
CA GLN A 618 24.89 31.96 -2.93
C GLN A 618 25.57 31.21 -4.07
N GLY A 619 26.08 31.93 -5.08
CA GLY A 619 26.76 31.30 -6.20
C GLY A 619 27.58 32.26 -7.05
N TYR A 620 28.38 31.68 -7.94
CA TYR A 620 29.19 32.42 -8.90
C TYR A 620 29.28 31.68 -10.23
N TRP A 621 29.50 32.45 -11.30
CA TRP A 621 29.94 31.91 -12.58
C TRP A 621 31.45 31.81 -12.59
N HIS A 622 32.01 30.77 -13.22
CA HIS A 622 33.44 30.52 -13.32
C HIS A 622 34.24 31.76 -13.72
N HIS A 623 33.80 32.52 -14.73
CA HIS A 623 34.48 33.74 -15.19
C HIS A 623 34.45 34.91 -14.18
N THR A 624 33.62 34.81 -13.13
CA THR A 624 33.53 35.75 -12.01
C THR A 624 33.97 35.12 -10.69
N SER A 625 34.74 34.02 -10.70
CA SER A 625 35.12 33.31 -9.48
C SER A 625 35.94 34.14 -8.49
N ASP A 626 36.55 35.23 -8.94
CA ASP A 626 37.32 36.16 -8.09
C ASP A 626 36.47 37.30 -7.50
N ALA A 627 35.20 37.42 -7.93
CA ALA A 627 34.24 38.37 -7.38
C ALA A 627 33.49 37.76 -6.17
N PRO A 628 32.94 38.58 -5.26
CA PRO A 628 32.09 38.06 -4.19
C PRO A 628 30.87 37.32 -4.79
N PRO A 629 30.43 36.21 -4.17
CA PRO A 629 29.30 35.44 -4.67
C PRO A 629 28.02 36.26 -4.64
N LYS A 630 27.11 35.96 -5.57
CA LYS A 630 25.83 36.63 -5.72
C LYS A 630 24.71 35.76 -5.12
N PRO A 631 23.63 36.37 -4.61
CA PRO A 631 22.43 35.63 -4.24
C PRO A 631 21.87 34.87 -5.45
N VAL A 632 21.48 33.61 -5.23
CA VAL A 632 20.88 32.74 -6.25
C VAL A 632 19.44 32.43 -5.85
N ASP A 633 18.49 32.58 -6.77
CA ASP A 633 17.13 32.07 -6.57
C ASP A 633 17.07 30.65 -7.15
N HIS A 634 17.00 29.65 -6.27
CA HIS A 634 16.88 28.25 -6.64
C HIS A 634 15.68 27.63 -5.93
N ARG A 635 14.69 27.19 -6.69
CA ARG A 635 13.51 26.51 -6.17
C ARG A 635 13.68 25.01 -6.38
N PHE A 636 14.16 24.30 -5.35
CA PHE A 636 14.20 22.84 -5.17
C PHE A 636 14.81 21.94 -6.28
N GLY A 637 15.74 21.06 -5.86
CA GLY A 637 16.24 19.90 -6.63
C GLY A 637 17.73 19.98 -6.98
N SER A 638 18.58 19.18 -6.29
CA SER A 638 20.02 19.11 -6.55
C SER A 638 20.32 18.47 -7.90
N CYS A 639 21.26 19.05 -8.66
CA CYS A 639 21.82 18.48 -9.89
C CYS A 639 22.99 17.55 -9.59
N VAL A 640 23.66 17.78 -8.45
CA VAL A 640 24.76 16.99 -7.92
C VAL A 640 24.22 15.78 -7.14
N THR A 641 24.83 14.62 -7.36
CA THR A 641 24.59 13.38 -6.61
C THR A 641 25.88 12.56 -6.52
N THR A 642 25.87 11.48 -5.73
CA THR A 642 26.89 10.43 -5.81
C THR A 642 26.83 9.72 -7.15
N VAL A 643 27.92 9.09 -7.56
CA VAL A 643 28.00 8.36 -8.85
C VAL A 643 26.90 7.30 -8.97
N ASP A 644 26.53 6.66 -7.86
CA ASP A 644 25.47 5.65 -7.74
C ASP A 644 24.04 6.21 -7.66
N GLY A 645 23.90 7.53 -7.70
CA GLY A 645 22.61 8.20 -7.66
C GLY A 645 21.96 8.25 -6.28
N ARG A 646 22.54 7.67 -5.22
CA ARG A 646 21.91 7.59 -3.87
C ARG A 646 21.53 8.94 -3.25
N LEU A 647 22.30 10.00 -3.52
CA LEU A 647 21.95 11.36 -3.05
C LEU A 647 20.93 12.08 -3.96
N GLY A 648 20.52 11.46 -5.06
CA GLY A 648 19.56 11.99 -6.02
C GLY A 648 18.11 11.64 -5.67
N ARG A 649 17.17 12.39 -6.26
CA ARG A 649 15.74 12.17 -6.02
C ARG A 649 15.29 10.83 -6.61
N GLY A 650 14.88 9.90 -5.75
CA GLY A 650 14.48 8.54 -6.17
C GLY A 650 15.66 7.61 -6.49
N GLY A 651 16.87 7.95 -6.04
CA GLY A 651 18.08 7.14 -6.25
C GLY A 651 18.68 7.26 -7.66
N ASP A 652 18.34 8.28 -8.44
CA ASP A 652 18.86 8.52 -9.81
C ASP A 652 19.36 9.97 -9.95
N MET A 653 20.19 10.24 -10.96
CA MET A 653 20.61 11.60 -11.31
C MET A 653 19.42 12.48 -11.67
N ALA A 654 19.56 13.79 -11.46
CA ALA A 654 18.56 14.79 -11.83
C ALA A 654 18.09 14.64 -13.30
N PRO A 655 16.84 15.03 -13.65
CA PRO A 655 16.36 15.00 -15.03
C PRO A 655 17.31 15.72 -15.99
N VAL A 656 17.46 15.19 -17.21
CA VAL A 656 18.33 15.74 -18.25
C VAL A 656 17.93 17.17 -18.60
N SER A 657 18.94 18.04 -18.71
CA SER A 657 18.82 19.37 -19.30
C SER A 657 19.49 19.40 -20.67
N LEU A 658 18.93 20.13 -21.63
CA LEU A 658 19.39 20.10 -23.02
C LEU A 658 19.94 21.46 -23.46
N PRO A 659 21.13 21.52 -24.10
CA PRO A 659 21.63 22.76 -24.70
C PRO A 659 20.74 23.18 -25.87
N LEU A 660 20.54 24.48 -26.03
CA LEU A 660 19.73 25.06 -27.10
C LEU A 660 20.62 25.67 -28.20
N PRO A 661 20.26 25.57 -29.49
CA PRO A 661 21.01 26.21 -30.58
C PRO A 661 21.17 27.73 -30.43
N GLY A 662 20.19 28.39 -29.80
CA GLY A 662 20.21 29.83 -29.51
C GLY A 662 20.94 30.24 -28.23
N GLY A 663 21.75 29.34 -27.66
CA GLY A 663 22.44 29.54 -26.38
C GLY A 663 21.53 29.29 -25.17
N GLY A 664 22.17 28.95 -24.05
CA GLY A 664 21.53 28.49 -22.84
C GLY A 664 21.15 27.01 -22.89
N ARG A 665 20.51 26.53 -21.83
CA ARG A 665 19.94 25.18 -21.75
C ARG A 665 18.57 25.15 -21.13
N THR A 666 17.74 24.23 -21.59
CA THR A 666 16.41 23.99 -21.02
C THR A 666 16.46 22.95 -19.91
N THR A 667 15.81 23.23 -18.79
CA THR A 667 15.54 22.29 -17.69
C THR A 667 14.12 21.73 -17.75
N GLY A 668 13.36 22.13 -18.77
CA GLY A 668 11.93 21.87 -18.92
C GLY A 668 11.03 22.95 -18.32
N HIS A 669 11.57 23.89 -17.54
CA HIS A 669 10.84 25.07 -17.03
C HIS A 669 11.57 26.36 -17.42
N GLY A 670 11.61 26.65 -18.71
CA GLY A 670 12.39 27.75 -19.29
C GLY A 670 13.86 27.42 -19.59
N VAL A 671 14.65 28.48 -19.82
CA VAL A 671 16.05 28.42 -20.25
C VAL A 671 16.95 29.06 -19.20
N LEU A 672 17.97 28.32 -18.74
CA LEU A 672 19.09 28.88 -17.98
C LEU A 672 20.15 29.40 -18.96
N ARG A 673 20.47 30.70 -18.87
CA ARG A 673 21.46 31.37 -19.71
C ARG A 673 22.69 31.77 -18.92
N ARG A 674 23.79 31.97 -19.64
CA ARG A 674 25.03 32.51 -19.09
C ARG A 674 24.79 33.85 -18.40
N GLY A 675 25.21 33.95 -17.14
CA GLY A 675 25.09 35.16 -16.31
C GLY A 675 23.84 35.22 -15.44
N ASP A 676 22.88 34.29 -15.61
CA ASP A 676 21.69 34.22 -14.79
C ASP A 676 22.01 33.90 -13.33
N THR A 677 21.15 34.36 -12.42
CA THR A 677 21.19 34.02 -10.99
C THR A 677 19.90 33.34 -10.52
N VAL A 678 18.96 33.09 -11.43
CA VAL A 678 17.70 32.39 -11.17
C VAL A 678 17.78 31.04 -11.86
N VAL A 679 17.82 29.96 -11.07
CA VAL A 679 17.88 28.60 -11.60
C VAL A 679 16.45 28.10 -11.80
N PRO A 680 16.06 27.72 -13.03
CA PRO A 680 14.71 27.26 -13.26
C PRO A 680 14.44 25.86 -12.66
N LEU A 681 13.17 25.56 -12.41
CA LEU A 681 12.73 24.24 -11.96
C LEU A 681 13.12 23.14 -12.97
N ARG A 682 13.11 21.88 -12.54
CA ARG A 682 13.44 20.73 -13.40
C ARG A 682 12.25 19.79 -13.58
N ARG A 683 12.02 19.35 -14.82
CA ARG A 683 11.15 18.21 -15.16
C ARG A 683 11.79 17.38 -16.27
N LYS A 684 11.25 16.19 -16.57
CA LYS A 684 11.78 15.37 -17.66
C LYS A 684 11.58 16.07 -19.00
N VAL A 685 12.66 16.21 -19.75
CA VAL A 685 12.68 16.79 -21.10
C VAL A 685 13.16 15.73 -22.09
N LEU A 686 12.52 15.65 -23.25
CA LEU A 686 13.00 14.91 -24.41
C LEU A 686 13.40 15.91 -25.50
N GLY A 687 14.33 15.53 -26.36
CA GLY A 687 14.66 16.33 -27.54
C GLY A 687 15.31 15.49 -28.63
N ASP A 688 14.90 15.73 -29.88
CA ASP A 688 15.46 15.12 -31.08
C ASP A 688 16.51 16.03 -31.76
N GLY A 689 16.90 17.11 -31.09
CA GLY A 689 17.80 18.14 -31.62
C GLY A 689 17.10 19.30 -32.32
N THR A 690 15.82 19.15 -32.67
CA THR A 690 15.00 20.20 -33.33
C THR A 690 13.77 20.59 -32.53
N SER A 691 13.14 19.62 -31.89
CA SER A 691 11.89 19.72 -31.14
C SER A 691 12.09 19.21 -29.72
N TYR A 692 11.28 19.71 -28.79
CA TYR A 692 11.37 19.38 -27.38
C TYR A 692 10.02 18.96 -26.82
N TRP A 693 10.04 18.05 -25.85
CA TRP A 693 8.85 17.58 -25.14
C TRP A 693 9.10 17.52 -23.64
N VAL A 694 8.04 17.68 -22.86
CA VAL A 694 8.10 17.62 -21.40
C VAL A 694 7.03 16.69 -20.85
N GLN A 695 7.33 16.06 -19.72
CA GLN A 695 6.36 15.24 -19.00
C GLN A 695 5.44 16.14 -18.16
N ASP A 696 4.13 15.92 -18.26
CA ASP A 696 3.08 16.66 -17.57
C ASP A 696 2.02 15.69 -16.99
N HIS A 697 1.11 16.21 -16.17
CA HIS A 697 0.01 15.43 -15.57
C HIS A 697 -1.33 15.77 -16.21
N GLU A 698 -2.14 14.75 -16.49
CA GLU A 698 -3.54 14.88 -16.87
C GLU A 698 -4.38 13.94 -15.99
N GLY A 699 -5.04 14.52 -14.99
CA GLY A 699 -5.64 13.74 -13.89
C GLY A 699 -4.55 12.97 -13.12
N ASP A 700 -4.73 11.65 -13.01
CA ASP A 700 -3.76 10.74 -12.36
C ASP A 700 -2.74 10.14 -13.35
N SER A 701 -2.76 10.54 -14.62
CA SER A 701 -1.90 9.97 -15.68
C SER A 701 -0.76 10.90 -16.09
N LEU A 702 0.42 10.33 -16.32
CA LEU A 702 1.58 11.04 -16.88
C LEU A 702 1.48 11.06 -18.42
N ILE A 703 1.57 12.24 -19.01
CA ILE A 703 1.50 12.45 -20.46
C ILE A 703 2.70 13.25 -20.96
N TRP A 704 3.07 13.05 -22.23
CA TRP A 704 4.06 13.88 -22.92
C TRP A 704 3.36 15.02 -23.66
N ARG A 705 3.96 16.21 -23.66
CA ARG A 705 3.49 17.38 -24.42
C ARG A 705 4.65 18.01 -25.18
N ALA A 706 4.36 18.52 -26.39
CA ALA A 706 5.29 19.39 -27.10
C ALA A 706 5.62 20.62 -26.23
N TYR A 707 6.84 21.11 -26.30
CA TYR A 707 7.34 22.15 -25.42
C TYR A 707 8.20 23.16 -26.18
N ASP A 708 7.93 24.45 -25.98
CA ASP A 708 8.78 25.55 -26.42
C ASP A 708 9.64 26.03 -25.24
N PRO A 709 10.96 25.76 -25.26
CA PRO A 709 11.86 26.20 -24.20
C PRO A 709 11.93 27.71 -24.01
N VAL A 710 11.85 28.49 -25.10
CA VAL A 710 12.08 29.94 -25.04
C VAL A 710 10.90 30.65 -24.40
N GLY A 711 9.68 30.25 -24.75
CA GLY A 711 8.44 30.76 -24.16
C GLY A 711 8.05 30.10 -22.82
N ASP A 712 8.67 28.99 -22.43
CA ASP A 712 8.23 28.11 -21.34
C ASP A 712 6.75 27.70 -21.47
N THR A 713 6.33 27.35 -22.68
CA THR A 713 4.94 26.97 -22.97
C THR A 713 4.82 25.52 -23.40
N THR A 714 3.74 24.87 -22.98
CA THR A 714 3.39 23.50 -23.39
C THR A 714 2.29 23.50 -24.45
N GLY A 715 2.48 22.67 -25.47
CA GLY A 715 1.53 22.47 -26.56
C GLY A 715 0.56 21.31 -26.31
N ALA A 716 0.03 20.78 -27.41
CA ALA A 716 -0.89 19.64 -27.39
C ALA A 716 -0.22 18.37 -26.81
N PRO A 717 -1.00 17.46 -26.21
CA PRO A 717 -0.53 16.13 -25.82
C PRO A 717 0.02 15.37 -27.02
N GLY A 718 1.18 14.76 -26.84
CA GLY A 718 1.89 14.00 -27.86
C GLY A 718 3.33 13.72 -27.45
N ALA A 719 3.77 12.48 -27.70
CA ALA A 719 5.18 12.08 -27.59
C ALA A 719 5.85 12.14 -28.98
N PRO A 720 7.20 12.12 -29.07
CA PRO A 720 7.90 11.87 -30.32
C PRO A 720 7.36 10.62 -31.04
N GLU A 721 7.32 10.63 -32.37
CA GLU A 721 6.69 9.57 -33.18
C GLU A 721 7.16 8.15 -32.79
N TRP A 722 8.47 7.97 -32.61
CA TRP A 722 9.05 6.69 -32.20
C TRP A 722 8.59 6.20 -30.81
N ILE A 723 8.35 7.12 -29.88
CA ILE A 723 7.82 6.80 -28.54
C ILE A 723 6.31 6.58 -28.60
N GLY A 724 5.58 7.40 -29.35
CA GLY A 724 4.14 7.24 -29.57
C GLY A 724 3.80 5.92 -30.26
N GLY A 725 4.68 5.45 -31.15
CA GLY A 725 4.59 4.16 -31.83
C GLY A 725 5.10 2.96 -31.02
N ALA A 726 5.44 3.11 -29.74
CA ALA A 726 6.03 2.02 -28.93
C ALA A 726 5.14 0.77 -28.81
N LEU A 727 3.83 0.94 -28.88
CA LEU A 727 2.86 -0.15 -28.81
C LEU A 727 2.48 -0.72 -30.19
N ALA A 728 2.97 -0.12 -31.29
CA ALA A 728 2.73 -0.62 -32.62
C ALA A 728 3.43 -1.97 -32.80
N GLY A 729 2.65 -3.05 -32.97
CA GLY A 729 3.15 -4.42 -33.08
C GLY A 729 3.46 -5.11 -31.73
N ALA A 730 3.11 -4.49 -30.60
CA ALA A 730 3.14 -5.16 -29.29
C ALA A 730 1.84 -5.96 -29.07
N PRO A 731 1.87 -7.09 -28.33
CA PRO A 731 0.67 -7.84 -27.98
C PRO A 731 -0.38 -7.00 -27.24
N GLU A 732 -1.65 -7.34 -27.40
CA GLU A 732 -2.76 -6.66 -26.72
C GLU A 732 -2.59 -6.75 -25.19
N GLY A 733 -2.75 -5.62 -24.50
CA GLY A 733 -2.49 -5.49 -23.05
C GLY A 733 -1.11 -4.95 -22.70
N SER A 734 -0.21 -4.77 -23.68
CA SER A 734 1.10 -4.15 -23.47
C SER A 734 1.01 -2.67 -23.09
N ARG A 735 1.96 -2.17 -22.28
CA ARG A 735 1.99 -0.79 -21.78
C ARG A 735 3.38 -0.20 -21.84
N LEU A 736 3.50 1.08 -22.21
CA LEU A 736 4.77 1.80 -22.16
C LEU A 736 5.07 2.18 -20.70
N GLU A 737 6.23 1.75 -20.20
CA GLU A 737 6.67 2.01 -18.82
C GLU A 737 7.51 3.28 -18.73
N THR A 738 8.54 3.39 -19.57
CA THR A 738 9.44 4.54 -19.60
C THR A 738 10.07 4.70 -20.98
N ALA A 739 10.40 5.93 -21.36
CA ALA A 739 11.13 6.22 -22.58
C ALA A 739 11.93 7.53 -22.44
N TRP A 740 13.02 7.64 -23.19
CA TRP A 740 13.78 8.87 -23.35
C TRP A 740 14.34 9.01 -24.77
N LEU A 741 14.62 10.25 -25.18
CA LEU A 741 15.14 10.63 -26.49
C LEU A 741 15.97 11.91 -26.30
N HIS A 742 17.26 11.86 -26.65
CA HIS A 742 18.21 12.97 -26.46
C HIS A 742 19.19 13.09 -27.64
N PRO A 743 19.71 14.30 -27.94
CA PRO A 743 20.74 14.47 -28.97
C PRO A 743 22.00 13.67 -28.65
N ALA A 744 22.56 13.01 -29.66
CA ALA A 744 23.76 12.20 -29.54
C ALA A 744 25.02 13.08 -29.48
N PRO A 745 25.96 12.84 -28.54
CA PRO A 745 27.25 13.55 -28.52
C PRO A 745 28.18 13.21 -29.68
N SER A 746 28.00 12.04 -30.29
CA SER A 746 28.86 11.52 -31.35
C SER A 746 28.05 10.66 -32.30
N ALA A 747 28.51 10.56 -33.55
CA ALA A 747 27.99 9.63 -34.56
C ALA A 747 28.52 8.21 -34.39
N ALA A 748 29.51 7.99 -33.51
CA ALA A 748 30.06 6.67 -33.25
C ALA A 748 29.04 5.77 -32.54
N GLU A 749 28.93 4.53 -33.00
CA GLU A 749 28.07 3.52 -32.38
C GLU A 749 28.69 3.05 -31.06
N GLY A 750 27.95 3.21 -29.96
CA GLY A 750 28.38 2.79 -28.63
C GLY A 750 28.03 1.33 -28.31
N PRO A 751 28.59 0.78 -27.21
CA PRO A 751 28.31 -0.57 -26.79
C PRO A 751 26.88 -0.74 -26.26
N VAL A 752 26.24 0.31 -25.75
CA VAL A 752 24.87 0.25 -25.18
C VAL A 752 23.76 0.79 -26.07
N CYS A 753 24.09 1.68 -27.02
CA CYS A 753 23.13 2.23 -27.97
C CYS A 753 23.81 2.79 -29.22
N GLY A 754 23.09 2.76 -30.34
CA GLY A 754 23.51 3.38 -31.61
C GLY A 754 22.78 4.70 -31.88
N PRO A 755 23.49 5.80 -32.24
CA PRO A 755 22.84 7.03 -32.67
C PRO A 755 22.17 6.84 -34.05
N VAL A 756 20.95 7.33 -34.19
CA VAL A 756 20.20 7.39 -35.46
C VAL A 756 19.84 8.84 -35.73
N ASP A 757 20.23 9.35 -36.89
CA ASP A 757 20.03 10.74 -37.30
C ASP A 757 20.48 11.78 -36.25
N GLY A 758 21.57 11.48 -35.52
CA GLY A 758 22.12 12.35 -34.48
C GLY A 758 21.37 12.31 -33.14
N VAL A 759 20.52 11.31 -32.91
CA VAL A 759 19.71 11.15 -31.71
C VAL A 759 19.91 9.77 -31.08
N LEU A 760 19.89 9.71 -29.75
CA LEU A 760 19.85 8.48 -28.96
C LEU A 760 18.46 8.35 -28.32
N GLY A 761 17.93 7.12 -28.29
CA GLY A 761 16.65 6.84 -27.66
C GLY A 761 16.60 5.46 -27.03
N TRP A 762 15.77 5.33 -26.00
CA TRP A 762 15.47 4.07 -25.32
C TRP A 762 14.01 4.06 -24.89
N ARG A 763 13.34 2.91 -25.02
CA ARG A 763 11.97 2.69 -24.54
C ARG A 763 11.85 1.33 -23.87
N VAL A 764 10.96 1.24 -22.87
CA VAL A 764 10.63 0.00 -22.17
C VAL A 764 9.13 -0.23 -22.24
N VAL A 765 8.74 -1.39 -22.77
CA VAL A 765 7.35 -1.82 -22.88
C VAL A 765 7.13 -3.05 -22.00
N ARG A 766 6.14 -2.99 -21.12
CA ARG A 766 5.64 -4.16 -20.39
C ARG A 766 4.72 -4.97 -21.30
N LEU A 767 5.03 -6.26 -21.43
CA LEU A 767 4.23 -7.22 -22.19
C LEU A 767 3.13 -7.85 -21.30
N PRO A 768 2.11 -8.52 -21.87
CA PRO A 768 0.98 -9.05 -21.11
C PRO A 768 1.34 -10.17 -20.12
N ASP A 769 2.44 -10.87 -20.36
CA ASP A 769 3.00 -11.88 -19.45
C ASP A 769 3.78 -11.25 -18.28
N GLY A 770 3.86 -9.91 -18.24
CA GLY A 770 4.56 -9.13 -17.24
C GLY A 770 6.03 -8.85 -17.55
N SER A 771 6.60 -9.49 -18.57
CA SER A 771 7.99 -9.26 -18.99
C SER A 771 8.22 -7.85 -19.53
N LEU A 772 9.46 -7.38 -19.46
CA LEU A 772 9.87 -6.02 -19.86
C LEU A 772 10.75 -6.08 -21.10
N ARG A 773 10.26 -5.51 -22.21
CA ARG A 773 11.04 -5.35 -23.45
C ARG A 773 11.67 -3.96 -23.51
N GLY A 774 12.99 -3.91 -23.46
CA GLY A 774 13.78 -2.70 -23.71
C GLY A 774 14.25 -2.63 -25.16
N GLU A 775 14.20 -1.45 -25.77
CA GLU A 775 14.60 -1.24 -27.16
C GLU A 775 15.26 0.13 -27.36
N ASP A 776 16.38 0.16 -28.08
CA ASP A 776 17.05 1.40 -28.48
C ASP A 776 16.56 1.90 -29.85
N LEU A 777 16.87 3.15 -30.19
CA LEU A 777 16.46 3.77 -31.45
C LEU A 777 17.05 3.06 -32.70
N SER A 778 18.17 2.35 -32.56
CA SER A 778 18.82 1.59 -33.65
C SER A 778 18.20 0.21 -33.89
N GLY A 779 17.26 -0.22 -33.03
CA GLY A 779 16.55 -1.50 -33.11
C GLY A 779 17.16 -2.62 -32.27
N ARG A 780 18.18 -2.33 -31.43
CA ARG A 780 18.69 -3.31 -30.46
C ARG A 780 17.64 -3.52 -29.37
N SER A 781 17.20 -4.76 -29.18
CA SER A 781 16.18 -5.11 -28.20
C SER A 781 16.65 -6.20 -27.24
N VAL A 782 16.24 -6.07 -25.98
CA VAL A 782 16.40 -7.07 -24.93
C VAL A 782 15.07 -7.28 -24.21
N VAL A 783 14.86 -8.48 -23.65
CA VAL A 783 13.67 -8.82 -22.86
C VAL A 783 14.13 -9.34 -21.51
N VAL A 784 13.52 -8.83 -20.44
CA VAL A 784 13.78 -9.24 -19.06
C VAL A 784 12.50 -9.88 -18.47
N PRO A 785 12.58 -11.05 -17.82
CA PRO A 785 11.42 -11.72 -17.23
C PRO A 785 10.74 -10.94 -16.09
N TYR A 786 9.47 -11.29 -15.81
CA TYR A 786 8.59 -10.61 -14.84
C TYR A 786 9.07 -10.67 -13.37
N ASP A 787 9.84 -11.70 -13.01
CA ASP A 787 10.30 -11.95 -11.63
C ASP A 787 11.29 -10.91 -11.11
N THR A 788 11.91 -10.14 -12.00
CA THR A 788 12.75 -9.01 -11.66
C THR A 788 11.89 -7.74 -11.70
N GLU A 789 11.59 -7.13 -10.55
CA GLU A 789 11.06 -5.75 -10.51
C GLU A 789 12.12 -4.71 -11.02
N GLU A 790 13.04 -5.12 -11.89
CA GLU A 790 14.19 -4.36 -12.37
C GLU A 790 13.91 -3.86 -13.79
N LEU A 791 13.99 -2.55 -14.01
CA LEU A 791 13.77 -1.98 -15.34
C LEU A 791 15.03 -2.14 -16.20
N PRO A 792 14.94 -2.66 -17.44
CA PRO A 792 16.06 -2.65 -18.37
C PRO A 792 16.38 -1.21 -18.77
N ARG A 793 17.64 -0.81 -18.58
CA ARG A 793 18.16 0.53 -18.85
C ARG A 793 18.86 0.64 -20.19
N HIS A 794 19.52 -0.43 -20.64
CA HIS A 794 20.29 -0.48 -21.91
C HIS A 794 20.36 -1.89 -22.50
N ALA A 795 20.70 -1.98 -23.79
CA ALA A 795 21.08 -3.21 -24.49
C ALA A 795 22.59 -3.19 -24.79
N LEU A 796 23.37 -3.87 -23.95
CA LEU A 796 24.82 -3.90 -24.03
C LEU A 796 25.31 -4.98 -25.02
N ARG A 797 26.21 -4.59 -25.93
CA ARG A 797 26.94 -5.48 -26.83
C ARG A 797 28.44 -5.39 -26.53
N PHE A 798 29.05 -6.52 -26.19
CA PHE A 798 30.50 -6.60 -26.06
C PHE A 798 31.19 -6.84 -27.42
N PRO A 799 32.46 -6.43 -27.57
CA PRO A 799 33.23 -6.71 -28.78
C PRO A 799 33.43 -8.21 -29.00
N GLY A 800 33.42 -8.62 -30.27
CA GLY A 800 33.59 -10.01 -30.67
C GLY A 800 32.37 -10.92 -30.43
N THR A 801 31.21 -10.35 -30.08
CA THR A 801 29.94 -11.10 -29.95
C THR A 801 28.75 -10.27 -30.44
N ASP A 802 27.80 -10.93 -31.10
CA ASP A 802 26.51 -10.33 -31.50
C ASP A 802 25.45 -10.45 -30.38
N ARG A 803 25.80 -11.10 -29.27
CA ARG A 803 24.89 -11.31 -28.15
C ARG A 803 24.66 -10.01 -27.39
N LEU A 804 23.40 -9.62 -27.26
CA LEU A 804 22.97 -8.49 -26.42
C LEU A 804 22.71 -8.94 -24.98
N LEU A 805 23.10 -8.10 -24.03
CA LEU A 805 22.82 -8.25 -22.61
C LEU A 805 21.93 -7.10 -22.15
N ALA A 806 20.92 -7.41 -21.34
CA ALA A 806 20.13 -6.38 -20.69
C ALA A 806 20.93 -5.80 -19.51
N VAL A 807 21.10 -4.48 -19.48
CA VAL A 807 21.61 -3.78 -18.30
C VAL A 807 20.41 -3.43 -17.43
N THR A 808 20.26 -4.05 -16.27
CA THR A 808 19.18 -3.74 -15.32
C THR A 808 19.73 -2.93 -14.14
N TRP A 809 18.82 -2.18 -13.50
CA TRP A 809 19.18 -1.34 -12.34
C TRP A 809 18.08 -1.37 -11.28
N LYS A 810 18.49 -1.60 -10.02
CA LYS A 810 17.61 -1.55 -8.84
C LYS A 810 18.39 -1.16 -7.59
N HIS A 811 17.95 -0.10 -6.89
CA HIS A 811 18.53 0.39 -5.62
C HIS A 811 20.07 0.58 -5.65
N GLY A 812 20.63 1.07 -6.76
CA GLY A 812 22.08 1.28 -6.89
C GLY A 812 22.86 0.05 -7.39
N ASN A 813 22.23 -1.11 -7.53
CA ASN A 813 22.85 -2.30 -8.11
C ASN A 813 22.65 -2.33 -9.62
N VAL A 814 23.72 -2.59 -10.35
CA VAL A 814 23.71 -2.80 -11.81
C VAL A 814 23.92 -4.28 -12.08
N LYS A 815 23.05 -4.89 -12.89
CA LYS A 815 23.22 -6.26 -13.35
C LYS A 815 23.27 -6.31 -14.86
N LEU A 816 24.09 -7.23 -15.38
CA LEU A 816 24.02 -7.66 -16.76
C LEU A 816 23.26 -8.98 -16.80
N VAL A 817 22.19 -9.03 -17.58
CA VAL A 817 21.33 -10.21 -17.71
C VAL A 817 21.40 -10.70 -19.15
N ASP A 818 21.64 -11.98 -19.33
CA ASP A 818 21.68 -12.57 -20.66
C ASP A 818 20.27 -12.90 -21.19
N PRO A 819 20.11 -13.21 -22.50
CA PRO A 819 18.81 -13.55 -23.06
C PRO A 819 18.14 -14.80 -22.47
N ALA A 820 18.86 -15.62 -21.71
CA ALA A 820 18.29 -16.75 -20.98
C ALA A 820 17.82 -16.37 -19.57
N GLY A 821 17.95 -15.09 -19.17
CA GLY A 821 17.56 -14.57 -17.87
C GLY A 821 18.63 -14.71 -16.78
N ALA A 822 19.83 -15.19 -17.12
CA ALA A 822 20.89 -15.36 -16.13
C ALA A 822 21.70 -14.08 -15.91
N VAL A 823 22.03 -13.78 -14.65
CA VAL A 823 22.91 -12.67 -14.29
C VAL A 823 24.36 -13.05 -14.62
N VAL A 824 25.00 -12.25 -15.48
CA VAL A 824 26.37 -12.46 -15.99
C VAL A 824 27.42 -11.54 -15.42
N ALA A 825 27.01 -10.37 -14.91
CA ALA A 825 27.82 -9.49 -14.06
C ALA A 825 26.90 -8.78 -13.06
N GLU A 826 27.40 -8.52 -11.86
CA GLU A 826 26.74 -7.68 -10.87
C GLU A 826 27.75 -6.69 -10.28
N VAL A 827 27.36 -5.41 -10.25
CA VAL A 827 28.07 -4.35 -9.56
C VAL A 827 27.17 -3.88 -8.44
N ARG A 828 27.58 -4.19 -7.20
CA ARG A 828 26.85 -3.85 -5.98
C ARG A 828 27.38 -2.53 -5.42
N ASP A 829 26.50 -1.80 -4.74
CA ASP A 829 26.77 -0.70 -3.81
C ASP A 829 27.94 0.24 -4.17
N ASP A 830 27.64 1.51 -4.49
CA ASP A 830 28.59 2.64 -4.70
C ASP A 830 29.37 2.74 -6.03
N HIS A 831 29.20 1.78 -6.95
CA HIS A 831 29.93 1.71 -8.23
C HIS A 831 31.45 1.57 -8.09
N GLY A 832 31.98 1.37 -6.88
CA GLY A 832 33.39 1.15 -6.63
C GLY A 832 33.91 -0.17 -7.21
N SER A 833 35.22 -0.36 -7.12
CA SER A 833 35.88 -1.59 -7.54
C SER A 833 35.33 -2.78 -6.74
N GLY A 834 34.62 -3.68 -7.41
CA GLY A 834 34.16 -4.96 -6.87
C GLY A 834 34.85 -6.13 -7.56
N ALA A 835 34.44 -7.35 -7.20
CA ALA A 835 34.97 -8.58 -7.79
C ALA A 835 34.83 -8.67 -9.33
N PHE A 836 33.94 -7.86 -9.93
CA PHE A 836 33.65 -7.83 -11.38
C PHE A 836 34.02 -6.50 -12.08
N THR A 837 34.65 -5.57 -11.36
CA THR A 837 35.09 -4.25 -11.86
C THR A 837 36.47 -3.86 -11.32
N ALA A 838 37.33 -4.85 -11.05
CA ALA A 838 38.63 -4.60 -10.44
C ALA A 838 39.54 -3.71 -11.31
N GLY A 839 39.38 -3.75 -12.63
CA GLY A 839 40.08 -2.87 -13.57
C GLY A 839 39.47 -1.47 -13.71
N THR A 840 38.32 -1.21 -13.11
CA THR A 840 37.60 0.07 -13.20
C THR A 840 37.27 0.58 -11.79
N PRO A 841 38.13 1.43 -11.18
CA PRO A 841 38.00 1.85 -9.78
C PRO A 841 36.65 2.45 -9.41
N LEU A 842 35.99 3.13 -10.35
CA LEU A 842 34.67 3.69 -10.20
C LEU A 842 33.95 3.71 -11.56
N MET A 843 32.78 3.08 -11.67
CA MET A 843 32.01 3.06 -12.92
C MET A 843 31.30 4.41 -13.16
N PRO A 844 31.26 4.94 -14.40
CA PRO A 844 30.48 6.15 -14.70
C PRO A 844 28.98 5.90 -14.54
N PRO A 845 28.17 6.95 -14.27
CA PRO A 845 26.72 6.81 -14.13
C PRO A 845 26.08 6.18 -15.38
N LEU A 846 25.09 5.29 -15.18
CA LEU A 846 24.44 4.52 -16.25
C LEU A 846 23.97 5.36 -17.45
N ARG A 847 23.54 6.61 -17.21
CA ARG A 847 23.09 7.52 -18.26
C ARG A 847 24.18 7.82 -19.31
N TYR A 848 25.45 7.79 -18.91
CA TYR A 848 26.60 8.10 -19.77
C TYR A 848 27.30 6.86 -20.34
N TRP A 849 26.75 5.65 -20.16
CA TRP A 849 27.34 4.43 -20.71
C TRP A 849 27.42 4.40 -22.23
N HIS A 850 26.67 5.28 -22.91
CA HIS A 850 26.78 5.50 -24.36
C HIS A 850 28.14 6.07 -24.78
N LEU A 851 28.94 6.59 -23.84
CA LEU A 851 30.32 7.08 -24.06
C LEU A 851 31.40 6.01 -23.81
N LEU A 852 31.02 4.83 -23.33
CA LEU A 852 31.96 3.72 -23.15
C LEU A 852 32.52 3.26 -24.50
N ARG A 853 33.80 2.91 -24.50
CA ARG A 853 34.54 2.38 -25.64
C ARG A 853 35.27 1.11 -25.22
N THR A 854 35.59 0.26 -26.18
CA THR A 854 36.43 -0.92 -25.94
C THR A 854 37.84 -0.50 -25.58
N ARG A 855 38.38 -1.01 -24.46
CA ARG A 855 39.77 -0.74 -24.04
C ARG A 855 40.78 -1.46 -24.93
N ASP A 856 40.53 -2.75 -25.19
CA ASP A 856 41.37 -3.61 -26.03
C ASP A 856 40.51 -4.56 -26.89
N PRO A 857 40.25 -4.20 -28.17
CA PRO A 857 39.45 -5.03 -29.06
C PRO A 857 40.03 -6.43 -29.32
N GLU A 858 41.36 -6.58 -29.32
CA GLU A 858 42.02 -7.86 -29.57
C GLU A 858 41.91 -8.77 -28.35
N GLY A 859 42.14 -8.21 -27.15
CA GLY A 859 41.93 -8.88 -25.87
C GLY A 859 40.48 -9.36 -25.71
N SER A 860 39.50 -8.49 -25.96
CA SER A 860 38.07 -8.85 -25.97
C SER A 860 37.78 -10.02 -26.90
N ALA A 861 38.32 -10.02 -28.12
CA ALA A 861 38.14 -11.12 -29.08
C ALA A 861 38.83 -12.43 -28.63
N ALA A 862 39.94 -12.35 -27.90
CA ALA A 862 40.61 -13.50 -27.32
C ALA A 862 39.76 -14.16 -26.21
N LEU A 863 39.12 -13.36 -25.33
CA LEU A 863 38.25 -13.86 -24.27
C LEU A 863 37.08 -14.72 -24.80
N ARG A 864 36.52 -14.37 -25.97
CA ARG A 864 35.46 -15.15 -26.65
C ARG A 864 35.89 -16.56 -27.08
N ARG A 865 37.20 -16.81 -27.17
CA ARG A 865 37.77 -18.10 -27.64
C ARG A 865 38.30 -18.99 -26.51
N ILE A 866 38.27 -18.54 -25.26
CA ILE A 866 38.74 -19.33 -24.10
C ILE A 866 37.90 -20.61 -23.96
N GLY A 867 38.58 -21.74 -23.70
CA GLY A 867 37.98 -23.04 -23.45
C GLY A 867 38.08 -23.46 -21.96
N GLU A 868 37.44 -24.57 -21.62
CA GLU A 868 37.36 -25.07 -20.24
C GLU A 868 38.73 -25.42 -19.66
N ASP A 869 39.63 -26.04 -20.44
CA ASP A 869 40.99 -26.37 -19.99
C ASP A 869 41.79 -25.13 -19.57
N THR A 870 41.68 -24.05 -20.35
CA THR A 870 42.33 -22.77 -20.05
C THR A 870 41.70 -22.11 -18.82
N ALA A 871 40.38 -22.15 -18.70
CA ALA A 871 39.68 -21.63 -17.52
C ALA A 871 40.05 -22.40 -16.24
N ALA A 872 40.15 -23.74 -16.32
CA ALA A 872 40.60 -24.58 -15.22
C ALA A 872 42.05 -24.27 -14.81
N ALA A 873 42.94 -24.06 -15.78
CA ALA A 873 44.32 -23.65 -15.53
C ALA A 873 44.42 -22.27 -14.87
N LEU A 874 43.60 -21.30 -15.31
CA LEU A 874 43.52 -19.97 -14.70
C LEU A 874 43.04 -20.04 -13.25
N LEU A 875 42.00 -20.84 -12.97
CA LEU A 875 41.49 -21.05 -11.62
C LEU A 875 42.53 -21.74 -10.72
N ALA A 876 43.23 -22.75 -11.22
CA ALA A 876 44.29 -23.43 -10.48
C ALA A 876 45.46 -22.48 -10.15
N ALA A 877 45.91 -21.70 -11.14
CA ALA A 877 46.96 -20.70 -10.95
C ALA A 877 46.55 -19.63 -9.91
N ALA A 878 45.30 -19.15 -9.95
CA ALA A 878 44.80 -18.18 -8.99
C ALA A 878 44.71 -18.73 -7.55
N VAL A 879 44.55 -20.04 -7.36
CA VAL A 879 44.57 -20.69 -6.04
C VAL A 879 46.01 -20.88 -5.54
N GLU A 880 46.97 -21.12 -6.44
CA GLU A 880 48.39 -21.24 -6.10
C GLU A 880 49.06 -19.89 -5.78
N GLU A 881 48.56 -18.81 -6.37
CA GLU A 881 48.97 -17.44 -6.08
C GLU A 881 48.29 -16.98 -4.77
N GLU A 882 48.90 -17.28 -3.60
CA GLU A 882 48.41 -16.79 -2.30
C GLU A 882 48.05 -15.29 -2.38
N PRO A 883 46.91 -14.85 -1.80
CA PRO A 883 46.53 -13.45 -1.84
C PRO A 883 47.61 -12.62 -1.15
N ARG A 884 48.22 -11.68 -1.88
CA ARG A 884 49.05 -10.64 -1.25
C ARG A 884 48.17 -9.93 -0.22
N ASP A 885 48.48 -10.15 1.04
CA ASP A 885 47.90 -9.49 2.20
C ASP A 885 47.95 -7.96 1.99
N THR A 886 46.84 -7.39 1.51
CA THR A 886 46.63 -5.94 1.53
C THR A 886 46.32 -5.59 2.98
N GLY A 887 47.39 -5.41 3.76
CA GLY A 887 47.37 -5.24 5.20
C GLY A 887 46.33 -4.22 5.65
N ASN A 888 45.31 -4.72 6.33
CA ASN A 888 44.43 -3.92 7.16
C ASN A 888 45.25 -3.51 8.41
N GLN A 889 45.79 -2.30 8.41
CA GLN A 889 46.35 -1.69 9.62
C GLN A 889 45.20 -1.28 10.56
N ASP A 890 44.59 -2.27 11.23
CA ASP A 890 43.85 -2.00 12.45
C ASP A 890 44.87 -1.72 13.56
N GLY A 891 44.86 -0.49 14.08
CA GLY A 891 45.71 -0.03 15.17
C GLY A 891 45.53 -0.87 16.46
N PRO A 892 46.54 -0.89 17.35
CA PRO A 892 46.52 -1.75 18.52
C PRO A 892 45.40 -1.30 19.48
N GLY A 893 44.63 -2.28 19.94
CA GLY A 893 43.47 -2.11 20.79
C GLY A 893 43.74 -1.33 22.08
N THR A 894 42.80 -0.45 22.40
CA THR A 894 42.55 0.02 23.77
C THR A 894 42.03 -1.14 24.62
N GLU A 895 42.83 -1.56 25.60
CA GLU A 895 42.39 -2.38 26.73
C GLU A 895 41.30 -1.67 27.55
N PRO A 896 40.42 -2.43 28.23
CA PRO A 896 39.27 -1.87 28.93
C PRO A 896 39.62 -1.33 30.33
N ALA A 897 39.10 -0.15 30.64
CA ALA A 897 38.84 0.34 32.00
C ALA A 897 37.48 1.05 32.04
#